data_AF-A0A9C5ZQD2-F1
#
_entry.id   AF-A0A9C5ZQD2-F1
#
_cell.length_a   1.000
_cell.length_b   1.000
_cell.length_c   1.000
_cell.angle_alpha   90.00
_cell.angle_beta   90.00
_cell.angle_gamma   90.00
#
_symmetry.space_group_name_H-M   'P 1'
#
loop_
_entity.id
_entity.type
_entity.pdbx_description
1 polymer ?
#
loop_
_entity_poly.entity_id
_entity_poly.type
_entity_poly.pdbx_seq_one_letter_code
_entity_poly.pdbx_strand_id
1 'polypeptide(L)'
;MGKKNKQKQNQDSDNKQNQPQENPRQQQPEQKQKKQSGDAGNANQDGQRGQQPSGGGNKEQGKQQWRDGGQQRPPQGQSQQSGGNTRGGNEGRSGLSQQHQQPRQEGARGNQPKQQQQQSGGGQQDGQQRSAGGHQGQQKQQPGNQGAGKSSQQQQPARQEGSQANQQQSDGGQQGARAGQNRQQFGGQQQQPPKQGGGWGQRQEAGGGQRRQAGGGDGGGPQQQKQQQPYGQEGPRRGQSGQQQFAGAQQRPRQQQGSGFPAGGVESVPPYKDVSCAGVQRGSLGKQGVCEVNYLRMNIDKMSDTAYHYDVTITPDRPKKFLRPVFDQCQRQYFKDYVMAYDGSKSCYSIKRLPKKSFDYEVEVPDSGGRTKSFTIQIKETDIPEIDLASLRSYHNDRVFDKPMRALQALEVVLASNNHALGIRVGRSFYRKPAEFYDLGDGYEMYTGIYQAAILGEVPLLNVDISHKSFPKTQPIIQYLKECGIDTNRTIEDYRMKKTILQFLKGIDIVYAPPASFGAIPKKKKVIDIGDAPAKTFFTLDDGTKMNVKDYFASKGCILQYPYLNCITTGSTTRKIALPIEFCSVAEDQVLNRKDGNMQVSKMIKYSATSTNERKNKIMNLMAHFRHNENSTIRSFGIQLGGNFIKVHFRLLPPPELEYCGGKTACPRDGAWQLADVKFLETSKVNQGHKWAIVYENKGRPINAHSLEDFKKAFQRTAQQVDVKLAQEGEIRGFQNIDWVLQDLAKEGYALVIVVLPNYGTSYSSVKQNAELKVGILTQCIKERTVLRAPKDASVIHNLMLKVNAKLNGTNHKVSEEKEAGLKELLQPISNVMFMGADVTHPSPDQRHIPSVVGVAASHDAYGACYNMQYRLQRSTVEEIEDMKSITEYHLNVYKSYQNRYPAHIIYYRDGVSDGQFPKIKKDELGGIRRACDQAGCNPKITCLIVVKRHHTRFFPLRQSQGYRDFNNVEPGTVVDQYIVHPNEKQFFLVSHKAVQGTAKPTRYNVIEDDANFNIDLLQKLSYNLCHMFPRCNRAVSYPAPAYLAHLVAFRGRVYLEGTMRFGNLKDEYKKRSIQSVLMKQNPMYFV
;
A
#
# COMPACT_ATOMS: atom_id res chain seq x y z
N MET A 1 -42.51 -53.02 -25.27
CA MET A 1 -43.07 -53.91 -24.22
C MET A 1 -42.33 -53.61 -22.93
N GLY A 2 -42.94 -53.58 -21.73
CA GLY A 2 -44.36 -53.75 -21.41
C GLY A 2 -44.71 -53.34 -19.97
N LYS A 3 -46.02 -53.35 -19.63
CA LYS A 3 -46.67 -52.93 -18.36
C LYS A 3 -46.52 -51.41 -18.07
N LYS A 4 -47.54 -50.57 -18.26
CA LYS A 4 -48.85 -50.41 -17.54
C LYS A 4 -48.66 -49.85 -16.11
N ASN A 5 -49.41 -48.86 -15.62
CA ASN A 5 -50.70 -48.34 -16.10
C ASN A 5 -51.07 -46.90 -15.61
N LYS A 6 -51.89 -46.19 -16.40
CA LYS A 6 -52.95 -45.19 -16.05
C LYS A 6 -52.66 -43.89 -15.25
N GLN A 7 -53.05 -42.76 -15.90
CA GLN A 7 -53.99 -41.67 -15.43
C GLN A 7 -53.63 -40.83 -14.18
N LYS A 8 -54.05 -39.56 -14.00
CA LYS A 8 -54.85 -38.57 -14.80
C LYS A 8 -54.54 -37.12 -14.33
N GLN A 9 -55.02 -36.10 -15.05
CA GLN A 9 -55.12 -34.69 -14.57
C GLN A 9 -56.55 -34.33 -14.13
N ASN A 10 -56.68 -33.42 -13.14
CA ASN A 10 -57.75 -32.46 -12.81
C ASN A 10 -57.12 -31.50 -11.77
N GLN A 11 -57.21 -30.16 -11.77
CA GLN A 11 -57.89 -29.14 -12.59
C GLN A 11 -59.42 -29.07 -12.49
N ASP A 12 -59.90 -28.10 -11.68
CA ASP A 12 -61.07 -27.20 -11.82
C ASP A 12 -60.80 -26.00 -10.85
N SER A 13 -61.01 -24.70 -11.12
CA SER A 13 -62.23 -23.89 -11.42
C SER A 13 -63.20 -23.74 -10.21
N ASP A 14 -63.81 -22.60 -9.86
CA ASP A 14 -63.90 -21.19 -10.39
C ASP A 14 -64.41 -20.27 -9.22
N ASN A 15 -64.54 -18.91 -9.17
CA ASN A 15 -64.03 -17.70 -9.88
C ASN A 15 -64.77 -16.42 -9.33
N LYS A 16 -64.33 -15.19 -9.65
CA LYS A 16 -64.90 -13.84 -9.30
C LYS A 16 -64.81 -13.43 -7.80
N GLN A 17 -64.51 -12.20 -7.37
CA GLN A 17 -64.87 -10.79 -7.73
C GLN A 17 -66.23 -10.29 -7.20
N ASN A 18 -66.25 -9.53 -6.07
CA ASN A 18 -66.38 -8.04 -6.08
C ASN A 18 -66.43 -7.39 -4.66
N GLN A 19 -66.41 -6.04 -4.64
CA GLN A 19 -66.55 -5.11 -3.49
C GLN A 19 -68.07 -4.73 -3.26
N PRO A 20 -68.52 -3.73 -2.43
CA PRO A 20 -67.80 -2.71 -1.62
C PRO A 20 -68.38 -2.29 -0.22
N GLN A 21 -67.64 -1.38 0.44
CA GLN A 21 -68.00 -0.27 1.38
C GLN A 21 -68.82 -0.44 2.70
N GLU A 22 -68.18 0.07 3.78
CA GLU A 22 -68.65 0.96 4.88
C GLU A 22 -69.77 0.58 5.90
N ASN A 23 -69.36 0.47 7.20
CA ASN A 23 -69.96 0.93 8.48
C ASN A 23 -71.48 0.73 8.81
N PRO A 24 -71.90 0.43 10.08
CA PRO A 24 -71.48 1.20 11.29
C PRO A 24 -71.54 0.53 12.72
N ARG A 25 -70.97 1.24 13.71
CA ARG A 25 -71.33 1.45 15.16
C ARG A 25 -71.72 0.30 16.16
N GLN A 26 -70.94 0.28 17.27
CA GLN A 26 -71.32 0.31 18.72
C GLN A 26 -72.07 -0.85 19.44
N GLN A 27 -71.53 -1.29 20.60
CA GLN A 27 -72.21 -1.30 21.93
C GLN A 27 -71.23 -1.44 23.13
N GLN A 28 -71.74 -1.67 24.37
CA GLN A 28 -71.15 -1.32 25.71
C GLN A 28 -71.50 -2.42 26.77
N PRO A 29 -71.47 -2.28 28.14
CA PRO A 29 -71.02 -1.24 29.09
C PRO A 29 -70.25 -1.77 30.36
N GLU A 30 -70.25 -0.97 31.46
CA GLU A 30 -70.05 -1.33 32.91
C GLU A 30 -68.59 -1.47 33.42
N GLN A 31 -68.09 -0.93 34.56
CA GLN A 31 -68.44 0.03 35.66
C GLN A 31 -67.07 0.45 36.30
N LYS A 32 -66.81 1.35 37.27
CA LYS A 32 -67.30 2.59 37.97
C LYS A 32 -66.04 3.01 38.82
N GLN A 33 -65.72 4.21 39.33
CA GLN A 33 -66.28 5.58 39.50
C GLN A 33 -65.01 6.52 39.56
N LYS A 34 -64.84 7.75 40.12
CA LYS A 34 -65.57 8.75 40.93
C LYS A 34 -64.77 10.10 40.86
N LYS A 35 -65.43 11.26 40.69
CA LYS A 35 -65.10 12.67 41.12
C LYS A 35 -63.66 13.27 40.94
N GLN A 36 -63.42 14.56 40.63
CA GLN A 36 -64.16 15.80 40.25
C GLN A 36 -63.08 16.90 39.94
N SER A 37 -63.30 18.11 39.38
CA SER A 37 -64.27 18.69 38.40
C SER A 37 -63.95 20.20 38.16
N GLY A 38 -64.07 20.70 36.92
CA GLY A 38 -64.01 22.13 36.52
C GLY A 38 -62.85 22.41 35.54
N ASP A 39 -63.03 22.91 34.30
CA ASP A 39 -63.74 24.10 33.78
C ASP A 39 -63.14 25.43 34.26
N ALA A 40 -62.98 26.49 33.46
CA ALA A 40 -62.92 26.76 32.00
C ALA A 40 -62.16 28.14 31.86
N GLY A 41 -61.73 28.75 30.76
CA GLY A 41 -62.01 28.73 29.32
C GLY A 41 -61.70 30.15 28.74
N ASN A 42 -61.48 30.26 27.42
CA ASN A 42 -61.54 31.48 26.57
C ASN A 42 -60.47 32.63 26.63
N ALA A 43 -59.72 32.75 25.52
CA ALA A 43 -59.44 33.90 24.63
C ALA A 43 -59.06 35.35 25.09
N ASN A 44 -58.33 36.03 24.18
CA ASN A 44 -58.09 37.49 24.02
C ASN A 44 -57.20 38.23 25.04
N GLN A 45 -56.58 39.40 24.76
CA GLN A 45 -56.02 40.01 23.52
C GLN A 45 -55.19 41.27 23.91
N ASP A 46 -54.10 41.59 23.21
CA ASP A 46 -53.24 42.81 23.36
C ASP A 46 -52.59 43.04 24.77
N GLY A 47 -51.58 43.92 24.99
CA GLY A 47 -50.72 44.67 24.07
C GLY A 47 -49.69 45.58 24.79
N GLN A 48 -48.77 46.18 24.02
CA GLN A 48 -47.87 47.32 24.34
C GLN A 48 -46.67 47.21 25.34
N ARG A 49 -45.48 47.52 24.79
CA ARG A 49 -44.39 48.42 25.26
C ARG A 49 -44.21 48.73 26.78
N GLY A 50 -42.99 48.53 27.31
CA GLY A 50 -42.55 49.09 28.60
C GLY A 50 -41.02 49.15 28.78
N GLN A 51 -40.49 50.31 29.18
CA GLN A 51 -39.08 50.73 29.17
C GLN A 51 -38.17 50.13 30.28
N GLN A 52 -36.84 50.26 30.10
CA GLN A 52 -35.84 50.31 31.20
C GLN A 52 -36.08 51.53 32.12
N PRO A 53 -35.71 51.54 33.43
CA PRO A 53 -34.32 51.86 33.81
C PRO A 53 -33.79 51.21 35.11
N SER A 54 -32.67 51.74 35.60
CA SER A 54 -31.70 51.20 36.57
C SER A 54 -31.88 51.57 38.05
N GLY A 55 -31.33 50.73 38.94
CA GLY A 55 -30.87 51.06 40.31
C GLY A 55 -30.31 49.80 41.01
N GLY A 56 -29.36 49.82 41.95
CA GLY A 56 -28.54 50.91 42.52
C GLY A 56 -28.19 50.60 43.99
N GLY A 57 -26.95 50.82 44.48
CA GLY A 57 -26.69 50.70 45.95
C GLY A 57 -25.28 50.30 46.48
N ASN A 58 -24.31 51.24 46.39
CA ASN A 58 -23.47 51.73 47.50
C ASN A 58 -22.52 50.86 48.39
N LYS A 59 -21.35 51.49 48.72
CA LYS A 59 -20.51 51.39 49.96
C LYS A 59 -19.64 50.12 50.19
N GLU A 60 -18.44 50.18 50.81
CA GLU A 60 -17.63 51.31 51.36
C GLU A 60 -16.11 50.99 51.52
N GLN A 61 -15.28 52.06 51.60
CA GLN A 61 -13.89 52.18 52.17
C GLN A 61 -12.74 51.28 51.63
N GLY A 62 -11.49 51.76 51.43
CA GLY A 62 -10.96 53.13 51.38
C GLY A 62 -9.41 53.25 51.54
N LYS A 63 -8.82 54.36 51.03
CA LYS A 63 -7.51 54.99 51.42
C LYS A 63 -6.18 54.22 51.12
N GLN A 64 -5.00 54.84 50.85
CA GLN A 64 -4.61 56.26 50.66
C GLN A 64 -3.24 56.46 49.91
N GLN A 65 -2.87 57.74 49.67
CA GLN A 65 -1.54 58.31 49.32
C GLN A 65 -1.00 58.10 47.88
N TRP A 66 -0.87 59.14 47.02
CA TRP A 66 0.06 60.31 47.00
C TRP A 66 1.49 59.90 46.54
N ARG A 67 2.25 60.65 45.70
CA ARG A 67 2.25 62.09 45.34
C ARG A 67 2.90 62.41 43.96
N ASP A 68 2.64 63.63 43.44
CA ASP A 68 3.30 64.50 42.41
C ASP A 68 4.67 64.09 41.78
N GLY A 69 5.05 64.51 40.56
CA GLY A 69 4.33 65.33 39.55
C GLY A 69 5.24 66.02 38.51
N GLY A 70 4.64 66.80 37.58
CA GLY A 70 5.30 67.73 36.63
C GLY A 70 5.73 67.17 35.25
N GLN A 71 5.82 67.97 34.17
CA GLN A 71 5.31 69.34 33.92
C GLN A 71 5.23 69.66 32.39
N GLN A 72 4.31 70.56 32.02
CA GLN A 72 4.31 71.51 30.88
C GLN A 72 4.44 71.08 29.38
N ARG A 73 3.28 71.20 28.71
CA ARG A 73 2.94 71.77 27.36
C ARG A 73 3.75 73.04 26.92
N PRO A 74 3.54 73.70 25.73
CA PRO A 74 2.68 73.43 24.54
C PRO A 74 3.44 73.52 23.14
N PRO A 75 3.04 74.28 22.08
CA PRO A 75 2.25 73.76 20.94
C PRO A 75 2.75 74.06 19.50
N GLN A 76 2.03 73.49 18.50
CA GLN A 76 1.79 73.98 17.13
C GLN A 76 2.95 74.16 16.10
N GLY A 77 2.66 73.83 14.84
CA GLY A 77 3.49 74.06 13.64
C GLY A 77 2.75 73.61 12.35
N GLN A 78 3.02 74.21 11.19
CA GLN A 78 2.23 74.07 9.94
C GLN A 78 3.08 73.73 8.70
N SER A 79 2.39 73.56 7.55
CA SER A 79 2.88 73.64 6.15
C SER A 79 3.52 72.34 5.57
N GLN A 80 3.07 71.82 4.41
CA GLN A 80 3.42 72.13 2.99
C GLN A 80 4.84 71.67 2.57
N GLN A 81 5.17 71.24 1.33
CA GLN A 81 4.42 71.09 0.07
C GLN A 81 5.09 70.02 -0.86
N SER A 82 4.67 69.94 -2.15
CA SER A 82 5.27 69.29 -3.35
C SER A 82 6.74 68.77 -3.29
N GLY A 83 7.20 67.73 -4.02
CA GLY A 83 6.83 67.10 -5.30
C GLY A 83 8.04 66.21 -5.76
N GLY A 84 8.23 65.71 -6.99
CA GLY A 84 7.43 65.68 -8.23
C GLY A 84 8.31 65.48 -9.50
N ASN A 85 8.24 64.31 -10.18
CA ASN A 85 9.05 63.92 -11.38
C ASN A 85 10.59 63.87 -11.16
N THR A 86 11.49 63.39 -12.03
CA THR A 86 11.53 63.13 -13.50
C THR A 86 12.47 61.91 -13.75
N ARG A 87 12.17 60.87 -14.57
CA ARG A 87 12.27 60.73 -16.05
C ARG A 87 13.68 60.96 -16.68
N GLY A 88 14.09 60.08 -17.60
CA GLY A 88 15.44 59.99 -18.21
C GLY A 88 16.22 58.76 -17.69
N GLY A 89 17.04 58.01 -18.45
CA GLY A 89 17.65 58.25 -19.78
C GLY A 89 19.11 58.69 -19.63
N ASN A 90 20.13 58.13 -20.30
CA ASN A 90 20.13 57.12 -21.37
C ASN A 90 21.41 56.23 -21.35
N GLU A 91 21.45 55.34 -22.34
CA GLU A 91 22.42 54.33 -22.79
C GLU A 91 23.89 54.77 -23.05
N GLY A 92 24.77 53.76 -23.22
CA GLY A 92 26.21 53.84 -23.56
C GLY A 92 26.96 52.66 -22.91
N ARG A 93 27.66 51.70 -23.54
CA ARG A 93 28.39 51.59 -24.83
C ARG A 93 29.53 52.61 -25.01
N SER A 94 30.76 52.27 -25.43
CA SER A 94 31.47 50.96 -25.57
C SER A 94 32.92 51.15 -26.06
N GLY A 95 33.88 50.33 -25.60
CA GLY A 95 35.27 50.21 -26.14
C GLY A 95 36.03 49.12 -25.36
N LEU A 96 36.77 48.15 -25.94
CA LEU A 96 37.92 48.20 -26.86
C LEU A 96 39.20 48.72 -26.15
N SER A 97 40.36 48.04 -26.20
CA SER A 97 40.79 46.83 -26.95
C SER A 97 41.58 45.87 -25.99
N GLN A 98 42.40 44.86 -26.33
CA GLN A 98 43.11 44.47 -27.57
C GLN A 98 43.32 42.93 -27.67
N GLN A 99 44.51 42.45 -28.07
CA GLN A 99 44.94 41.04 -28.17
C GLN A 99 46.06 40.77 -27.15
N HIS A 100 46.45 39.55 -26.75
CA HIS A 100 46.34 38.20 -27.35
C HIS A 100 46.14 37.16 -26.18
N GLN A 101 46.31 35.82 -26.20
CA GLN A 101 46.74 34.78 -27.16
C GLN A 101 46.04 33.43 -26.79
N GLN A 102 46.61 32.26 -27.10
CA GLN A 102 46.16 30.89 -26.78
C GLN A 102 47.40 29.92 -26.83
N PRO A 103 47.35 28.62 -26.41
CA PRO A 103 46.16 27.74 -26.30
C PRO A 103 46.00 26.82 -25.05
N ARG A 104 44.73 26.46 -24.76
CA ARG A 104 44.13 25.12 -24.43
C ARG A 104 44.80 24.17 -23.39
N GLN A 105 44.10 23.36 -22.58
CA GLN A 105 42.66 23.11 -22.28
C GLN A 105 42.60 22.24 -20.98
N GLU A 106 41.53 22.12 -20.18
CA GLU A 106 40.22 22.80 -20.19
C GLU A 106 39.78 23.27 -18.76
N GLY A 107 39.03 22.59 -17.85
CA GLY A 107 38.21 21.37 -17.88
C GLY A 107 36.97 21.37 -16.93
N ALA A 108 36.63 22.53 -16.35
CA ALA A 108 35.31 22.95 -15.83
C ALA A 108 34.61 22.28 -14.60
N ARG A 109 34.19 23.16 -13.67
CA ARG A 109 32.98 23.14 -12.79
C ARG A 109 32.88 22.23 -11.55
N GLY A 110 32.58 22.89 -10.41
CA GLY A 110 31.21 22.80 -9.85
C GLY A 110 31.07 22.50 -8.34
N ASN A 111 31.01 23.54 -7.50
CA ASN A 111 30.87 23.47 -6.03
C ASN A 111 29.79 22.52 -5.46
N GLN A 112 30.13 21.87 -4.34
CA GLN A 112 29.21 21.23 -3.39
C GLN A 112 28.59 22.26 -2.41
N PRO A 113 27.45 21.92 -1.77
CA PRO A 113 27.01 22.53 -0.51
C PRO A 113 27.47 21.73 0.74
N LYS A 114 27.75 22.43 1.84
CA LYS A 114 27.94 21.86 3.19
C LYS A 114 26.57 21.44 3.78
N GLN A 115 26.40 20.25 4.39
CA GLN A 115 26.78 19.84 5.77
C GLN A 115 26.05 20.68 6.86
N GLN A 116 25.55 20.13 7.99
CA GLN A 116 25.58 18.74 8.53
C GLN A 116 24.61 18.57 9.74
N GLN A 117 24.33 17.31 10.16
CA GLN A 117 24.17 16.86 11.58
C GLN A 117 22.94 17.37 12.42
N GLN A 118 22.48 16.78 13.55
CA GLN A 118 22.85 15.57 14.35
C GLN A 118 21.76 15.14 15.40
N GLN A 119 21.39 13.83 15.46
CA GLN A 119 21.43 12.85 16.61
C GLN A 119 21.26 13.28 18.12
N SER A 120 20.82 12.44 19.11
CA SER A 120 20.55 10.98 19.22
C SER A 120 20.06 10.43 20.61
N GLY A 121 19.34 9.28 20.62
CA GLY A 121 19.14 8.30 21.75
C GLY A 121 18.76 6.88 21.22
N GLY A 122 18.60 5.74 21.93
CA GLY A 122 18.81 5.34 23.35
C GLY A 122 17.52 4.81 24.01
N GLY A 123 17.37 3.61 24.63
CA GLY A 123 18.13 2.32 24.65
C GLY A 123 17.27 1.16 24.07
N GLN A 124 17.14 -0.09 24.58
CA GLN A 124 17.85 -0.90 25.61
C GLN A 124 17.64 -2.44 25.34
N GLN A 125 17.21 -3.29 26.31
CA GLN A 125 17.11 -4.78 26.28
C GLN A 125 15.84 -5.27 27.07
N ASP A 126 15.03 -6.29 26.70
CA ASP A 126 15.23 -7.74 26.45
C ASP A 126 15.54 -8.55 27.73
N GLY A 127 14.87 -9.66 28.14
CA GLY A 127 13.72 -10.48 27.64
C GLY A 127 13.81 -11.91 28.28
N GLN A 128 12.88 -12.89 28.29
CA GLN A 128 11.49 -13.21 27.81
C GLN A 128 10.95 -14.38 28.74
N GLN A 129 9.94 -15.27 28.57
CA GLN A 129 8.87 -15.63 27.58
C GLN A 129 7.84 -16.65 28.21
N ARG A 130 6.62 -16.81 27.63
CA ARG A 130 5.64 -17.96 27.69
C ARG A 130 4.59 -18.16 28.83
N SER A 131 3.43 -18.67 28.36
CA SER A 131 2.21 -19.23 28.97
C SER A 131 2.37 -20.01 30.29
N ALA A 132 1.54 -19.87 31.34
CA ALA A 132 0.08 -20.07 31.47
C ALA A 132 -0.36 -21.56 31.50
N GLY A 133 -1.18 -22.02 32.44
CA GLY A 133 -1.73 -21.35 33.63
C GLY A 133 -2.91 -22.13 34.27
N GLY A 134 -3.40 -21.71 35.44
CA GLY A 134 -4.67 -22.23 35.99
C GLY A 134 -4.86 -22.10 37.50
N HIS A 135 -6.03 -21.58 37.90
CA HIS A 135 -6.77 -21.94 39.12
C HIS A 135 -8.24 -21.59 38.89
N GLN A 136 -9.16 -22.37 39.45
CA GLN A 136 -10.60 -22.12 39.42
C GLN A 136 -11.17 -22.29 40.83
N GLY A 137 -12.18 -21.49 41.18
CA GLY A 137 -12.86 -21.56 42.47
C GLY A 137 -14.38 -21.57 42.31
N GLN A 138 -14.98 -22.62 42.88
CA GLN A 138 -16.38 -22.73 43.32
C GLN A 138 -17.58 -22.79 42.34
N GLN A 139 -18.40 -23.81 42.64
CA GLN A 139 -19.87 -23.88 42.68
C GLN A 139 -20.70 -24.42 41.49
N LYS A 140 -21.19 -25.65 41.75
CA LYS A 140 -22.58 -26.16 41.69
C LYS A 140 -23.02 -27.08 40.54
N GLN A 141 -23.47 -28.25 41.02
CA GLN A 141 -24.47 -29.20 40.51
C GLN A 141 -24.04 -30.34 39.55
N GLN A 142 -24.73 -31.47 39.79
CA GLN A 142 -24.58 -32.84 39.27
C GLN A 142 -25.74 -33.16 38.29
N PRO A 143 -25.96 -34.40 37.77
CA PRO A 143 -25.15 -35.64 37.82
C PRO A 143 -24.86 -36.26 36.42
N GLY A 144 -24.13 -37.39 36.34
CA GLY A 144 -24.09 -38.19 35.09
C GLY A 144 -23.02 -39.28 34.89
N ASN A 145 -23.04 -40.37 35.67
CA ASN A 145 -22.55 -41.74 35.36
C ASN A 145 -21.13 -42.06 34.79
N GLN A 146 -20.41 -42.92 35.55
CA GLN A 146 -19.70 -44.17 35.14
C GLN A 146 -18.57 -44.19 34.07
N GLY A 147 -17.47 -44.92 34.36
CA GLY A 147 -16.44 -45.33 33.38
C GLY A 147 -15.07 -45.73 34.00
N ALA A 148 -14.83 -47.02 34.27
CA ALA A 148 -13.71 -47.51 35.10
C ALA A 148 -12.33 -47.74 34.40
N GLY A 149 -11.27 -47.85 35.22
CA GLY A 149 -9.97 -48.50 34.90
C GLY A 149 -8.76 -47.55 34.98
N LYS A 150 -7.82 -47.55 35.96
CA LYS A 150 -7.03 -48.55 36.74
C LYS A 150 -5.56 -48.63 36.28
N SER A 151 -4.66 -48.80 37.27
CA SER A 151 -3.24 -49.26 37.22
C SER A 151 -2.18 -48.36 36.54
N SER A 152 -0.90 -48.32 36.97
CA SER A 152 -0.26 -48.52 38.30
C SER A 152 1.28 -48.28 38.22
N GLN A 153 1.97 -48.29 39.37
CA GLN A 153 3.45 -48.21 39.58
C GLN A 153 4.06 -46.82 39.30
N GLN A 154 4.70 -46.09 40.24
CA GLN A 154 5.75 -46.39 41.24
C GLN A 154 7.16 -46.64 40.68
N GLN A 155 8.04 -45.65 40.86
CA GLN A 155 9.30 -45.83 41.61
C GLN A 155 9.84 -44.49 42.16
N GLN A 156 10.35 -44.56 43.39
CA GLN A 156 11.26 -43.59 44.05
C GLN A 156 12.63 -44.32 44.21
N PRO A 157 13.71 -43.77 44.83
CA PRO A 157 13.90 -42.44 45.46
C PRO A 157 15.21 -41.71 45.07
N ALA A 158 15.40 -40.49 45.59
CA ALA A 158 16.62 -40.09 46.30
C ALA A 158 16.45 -38.69 46.94
N ARG A 159 17.04 -38.47 48.12
CA ARG A 159 17.29 -37.15 48.73
C ARG A 159 18.79 -36.90 48.76
N GLN A 160 19.19 -35.63 48.76
CA GLN A 160 20.31 -35.17 49.60
C GLN A 160 20.15 -33.69 49.96
N GLU A 161 20.93 -33.23 50.93
CA GLU A 161 20.67 -32.05 51.76
C GLU A 161 21.72 -30.94 51.54
N GLY A 162 21.56 -29.78 52.21
CA GLY A 162 22.50 -28.66 52.14
C GLY A 162 21.80 -27.32 51.83
N SER A 163 21.06 -26.69 52.74
CA SER A 163 21.54 -25.94 53.91
C SER A 163 22.48 -24.77 53.60
N GLN A 164 21.95 -23.56 53.57
CA GLN A 164 22.24 -22.52 54.56
C GLN A 164 21.39 -21.27 54.31
N ALA A 165 21.15 -20.49 55.36
CA ALA A 165 20.45 -19.22 55.30
C ALA A 165 21.40 -18.08 55.68
N ASN A 166 21.11 -16.85 55.23
CA ASN A 166 21.15 -15.74 56.16
C ASN A 166 20.12 -14.66 55.79
N GLN A 167 19.67 -13.92 56.80
CA GLN A 167 18.83 -12.73 56.66
C GLN A 167 19.71 -11.48 56.79
N GLN A 168 19.26 -10.33 56.27
CA GLN A 168 19.30 -9.09 57.07
C GLN A 168 18.39 -7.97 56.52
N GLN A 169 17.93 -7.15 57.47
CA GLN A 169 17.30 -5.83 57.35
C GLN A 169 18.36 -4.75 56.97
N SER A 170 18.10 -3.48 56.64
CA SER A 170 16.92 -2.69 56.21
C SER A 170 17.45 -1.54 55.30
N ASP A 171 17.04 -0.25 55.20
CA ASP A 171 16.03 0.62 55.84
C ASP A 171 15.68 1.84 54.93
N GLY A 172 15.02 2.87 55.46
CA GLY A 172 14.77 4.16 54.78
C GLY A 172 15.98 5.12 54.75
N GLY A 173 15.87 6.32 54.18
CA GLY A 173 14.71 6.93 53.52
C GLY A 173 14.92 8.41 53.14
N GLN A 174 13.81 9.09 52.81
CA GLN A 174 13.62 10.55 52.62
C GLN A 174 14.31 11.33 51.47
N GLN A 175 13.43 11.95 50.67
CA GLN A 175 13.43 13.35 50.16
C GLN A 175 14.56 13.89 49.25
N GLY A 176 14.15 14.66 48.22
CA GLY A 176 15.07 15.39 47.33
C GLY A 176 14.41 15.84 46.01
N ALA A 177 13.51 16.83 46.05
CA ALA A 177 12.80 17.30 44.86
C ALA A 177 13.55 18.41 44.11
N ARG A 178 13.72 18.26 42.78
CA ARG A 178 13.88 19.40 41.84
C ARG A 178 13.44 19.00 40.42
N ALA A 179 12.64 19.86 39.79
CA ALA A 179 12.10 19.61 38.46
C ALA A 179 13.07 20.10 37.37
N GLY A 180 13.24 19.28 36.32
CA GLY A 180 13.95 19.65 35.09
C GLY A 180 13.15 19.20 33.88
N GLN A 181 12.49 20.13 33.18
CA GLN A 181 11.72 19.80 31.97
C GLN A 181 12.67 19.41 30.82
N ASN A 182 12.42 18.27 30.17
CA ASN A 182 13.03 18.00 28.86
C ASN A 182 12.04 17.29 27.93
N ARG A 183 11.81 17.87 26.75
CA ARG A 183 10.62 17.65 25.92
C ARG A 183 10.99 17.10 24.53
N GLN A 184 11.35 15.82 24.47
CA GLN A 184 11.76 15.20 23.20
C GLN A 184 10.58 14.64 22.40
N GLN A 185 10.33 15.21 21.22
CA GLN A 185 9.38 14.69 20.23
C GLN A 185 10.05 13.62 19.36
N PHE A 186 9.41 12.46 19.20
CA PHE A 186 9.82 11.44 18.24
C PHE A 186 8.85 11.40 17.04
N GLY A 187 9.35 11.73 15.85
CA GLY A 187 8.57 11.74 14.61
C GLY A 187 8.54 10.37 13.90
N GLY A 188 7.35 9.82 13.67
CA GLY A 188 7.18 8.57 12.93
C GLY A 188 7.26 8.76 11.40
N GLN A 189 8.14 8.05 10.71
CA GLN A 189 8.26 8.16 9.25
C GLN A 189 7.26 7.28 8.49
N GLN A 190 6.21 7.96 8.03
CA GLN A 190 5.12 7.52 7.15
C GLN A 190 5.63 6.72 5.93
N GLN A 191 4.86 5.69 5.52
CA GLN A 191 4.81 5.31 4.11
C GLN A 191 3.83 6.27 3.41
N GLN A 192 4.30 6.99 2.39
CA GLN A 192 3.45 7.83 1.55
C GLN A 192 2.90 7.01 0.38
N PRO A 193 1.69 7.31 -0.13
CA PRO A 193 1.21 6.72 -1.38
C PRO A 193 2.18 7.04 -2.53
N PRO A 194 2.27 6.17 -3.56
CA PRO A 194 3.19 6.37 -4.68
C PRO A 194 2.90 7.71 -5.39
N LYS A 195 3.98 8.45 -5.67
CA LYS A 195 3.91 9.80 -6.24
C LYS A 195 3.49 9.72 -7.72
N GLN A 196 2.28 10.17 -8.05
CA GLN A 196 1.97 10.54 -9.43
C GLN A 196 2.75 11.83 -9.78
N GLY A 197 3.80 11.70 -10.59
CA GLY A 197 4.65 12.81 -11.01
C GLY A 197 4.20 13.43 -12.32
N GLY A 198 3.36 14.46 -12.28
CA GLY A 198 3.28 15.45 -13.35
C GLY A 198 4.34 16.55 -13.14
N GLY A 199 5.05 17.03 -14.16
CA GLY A 199 5.11 16.58 -15.55
C GLY A 199 6.22 17.32 -16.31
N TRP A 200 6.53 16.91 -17.54
CA TRP A 200 7.50 17.58 -18.43
C TRP A 200 6.99 17.62 -19.87
N GLY A 201 6.17 18.62 -20.21
CA GLY A 201 6.02 19.13 -21.59
C GLY A 201 6.96 20.33 -21.75
N GLN A 202 7.87 20.32 -22.72
CA GLN A 202 7.68 20.64 -24.14
C GLN A 202 7.50 22.14 -24.41
N ARG A 203 8.35 22.65 -25.30
CA ARG A 203 8.18 23.91 -26.03
C ARG A 203 8.21 23.55 -27.51
N GLN A 204 7.07 23.65 -28.17
CA GLN A 204 6.97 23.78 -29.63
C GLN A 204 6.40 25.18 -29.86
N GLU A 205 7.07 25.98 -30.68
CA GLU A 205 6.57 27.28 -31.12
C GLU A 205 6.17 27.15 -32.58
N ALA A 206 5.03 27.74 -32.93
CA ALA A 206 4.50 27.69 -34.28
C ALA A 206 4.95 28.92 -35.09
N GLY A 207 5.37 28.69 -36.33
CA GLY A 207 5.54 29.71 -37.35
C GLY A 207 4.70 29.33 -38.57
N GLY A 208 3.89 30.26 -39.08
CA GLY A 208 3.00 30.02 -40.22
C GLY A 208 3.65 30.28 -41.58
N GLY A 209 3.02 29.78 -42.64
CA GLY A 209 3.40 30.01 -44.04
C GLY A 209 2.28 29.58 -44.99
N GLN A 210 2.20 30.18 -46.18
CA GLN A 210 1.08 30.00 -47.12
C GLN A 210 1.48 29.18 -48.37
N ARG A 211 0.48 28.60 -49.04
CA ARG A 211 0.37 28.26 -50.48
C ARG A 211 1.66 28.10 -51.32
N ARG A 212 1.81 26.95 -52.00
CA ARG A 212 1.75 26.86 -53.51
C ARG A 212 1.74 25.40 -54.03
N GLN A 213 1.73 25.23 -55.36
CA GLN A 213 1.50 24.01 -56.15
C GLN A 213 2.78 23.49 -56.85
N ALA A 214 2.66 22.38 -57.61
CA ALA A 214 3.72 21.65 -58.36
C ALA A 214 4.74 20.92 -57.46
N GLY A 215 5.38 19.79 -57.81
CA GLY A 215 5.82 19.26 -59.11
C GLY A 215 7.34 19.48 -59.22
N GLY A 216 8.20 18.60 -59.75
CA GLY A 216 8.10 17.30 -60.42
C GLY A 216 9.46 17.01 -61.13
N GLY A 217 9.89 15.76 -61.23
CA GLY A 217 11.23 15.35 -61.71
C GLY A 217 12.34 15.45 -60.64
N ASP A 218 13.52 14.80 -60.67
CA ASP A 218 14.18 13.69 -61.43
C ASP A 218 15.65 14.05 -61.79
N GLY A 219 16.53 13.04 -61.89
CA GLY A 219 17.98 13.15 -62.13
C GLY A 219 18.83 13.39 -60.87
N GLY A 220 19.99 12.74 -60.67
CA GLY A 220 20.64 11.67 -61.44
C GLY A 220 21.90 11.12 -60.72
N GLY A 221 22.40 9.94 -61.17
CA GLY A 221 23.68 9.35 -60.72
C GLY A 221 24.89 9.86 -61.54
N PRO A 222 25.99 9.10 -61.76
CA PRO A 222 26.27 7.67 -61.47
C PRO A 222 27.55 7.53 -60.55
N GLN A 223 28.34 6.46 -60.39
CA GLN A 223 28.75 5.24 -61.13
C GLN A 223 29.04 4.08 -60.11
N GLN A 224 28.66 2.81 -60.34
CA GLN A 224 29.37 1.73 -61.07
C GLN A 224 30.69 1.24 -60.44
N GLN A 225 31.14 -0.02 -60.55
CA GLN A 225 30.67 -1.30 -61.16
C GLN A 225 31.22 -2.44 -60.23
N LYS A 226 30.90 -3.74 -60.24
CA LYS A 226 30.14 -4.73 -61.05
C LYS A 226 29.55 -5.76 -60.01
N GLN A 227 29.09 -7.01 -60.17
CA GLN A 227 28.79 -8.06 -61.19
C GLN A 227 27.78 -9.01 -60.47
N GLN A 228 26.98 -9.92 -61.04
CA GLN A 228 26.66 -10.32 -62.42
C GLN A 228 25.17 -10.78 -62.49
N GLN A 229 24.84 -11.78 -63.33
CA GLN A 229 23.53 -12.36 -63.68
C GLN A 229 23.81 -13.84 -64.18
N PRO A 230 22.90 -14.65 -64.81
CA PRO A 230 21.51 -14.39 -65.24
C PRO A 230 20.42 -15.50 -65.18
N TYR A 231 19.16 -15.04 -65.10
CA TYR A 231 17.94 -15.50 -65.80
C TYR A 231 17.19 -16.84 -65.51
N GLY A 232 15.88 -16.78 -65.76
CA GLY A 232 14.91 -17.90 -65.85
C GLY A 232 13.46 -17.46 -65.56
N GLN A 233 12.55 -17.49 -66.54
CA GLN A 233 11.11 -17.18 -66.40
C GLN A 233 10.22 -18.31 -66.95
N GLU A 234 8.90 -18.20 -66.66
CA GLU A 234 7.72 -18.73 -67.40
C GLU A 234 6.79 -19.72 -66.67
N GLY A 235 5.58 -19.83 -67.24
CA GLY A 235 4.51 -20.82 -67.05
C GLY A 235 3.62 -20.77 -68.32
N PRO A 236 2.35 -21.23 -68.37
CA PRO A 236 1.55 -21.99 -67.38
C PRO A 236 0.80 -23.21 -68.03
N ARG A 237 -0.21 -23.78 -67.32
CA ARG A 237 -1.43 -24.52 -67.82
C ARG A 237 -1.63 -26.02 -67.47
N ARG A 238 -2.87 -26.31 -67.00
CA ARG A 238 -3.83 -27.42 -67.29
C ARG A 238 -3.46 -28.93 -67.21
N GLY A 239 -4.36 -29.66 -66.54
CA GLY A 239 -4.62 -31.12 -66.62
C GLY A 239 -5.29 -31.57 -65.30
N GLN A 240 -6.61 -31.69 -65.09
CA GLN A 240 -7.76 -32.29 -65.82
C GLN A 240 -8.04 -33.77 -65.41
N SER A 241 -9.33 -34.13 -65.34
CA SER A 241 -9.93 -35.37 -64.75
C SER A 241 -9.88 -35.45 -63.20
N GLY A 242 -10.87 -36.03 -62.50
CA GLY A 242 -12.14 -36.63 -62.95
C GLY A 242 -13.21 -36.64 -61.83
N GLN A 243 -14.46 -36.94 -62.18
CA GLN A 243 -15.59 -37.06 -61.23
C GLN A 243 -15.74 -38.51 -60.73
N GLN A 244 -16.17 -38.72 -59.48
CA GLN A 244 -17.38 -39.53 -59.13
C GLN A 244 -17.63 -39.66 -57.60
N GLN A 245 -18.70 -38.99 -57.16
CA GLN A 245 -19.89 -39.52 -56.46
C GLN A 245 -19.85 -40.70 -55.43
N PHE A 246 -20.76 -40.58 -54.46
CA PHE A 246 -21.37 -41.59 -53.54
C PHE A 246 -20.65 -42.06 -52.26
N ALA A 247 -21.09 -41.45 -51.16
CA ALA A 247 -21.67 -42.07 -49.95
C ALA A 247 -21.09 -43.40 -49.39
N GLY A 248 -20.58 -43.33 -48.15
CA GLY A 248 -20.39 -44.46 -47.25
C GLY A 248 -20.22 -44.00 -45.80
N ALA A 249 -21.13 -44.37 -44.90
CA ALA A 249 -21.09 -43.96 -43.50
C ALA A 249 -20.41 -45.03 -42.63
N GLN A 250 -19.35 -44.66 -41.89
CA GLN A 250 -18.84 -45.47 -40.78
C GLN A 250 -18.32 -44.58 -39.64
N GLN A 251 -18.76 -44.90 -38.42
CA GLN A 251 -18.33 -44.21 -37.21
C GLN A 251 -16.93 -44.68 -36.79
N ARG A 252 -16.08 -43.76 -36.32
CA ARG A 252 -14.89 -44.09 -35.52
C ARG A 252 -14.81 -43.19 -34.26
N PRO A 253 -14.17 -43.64 -33.17
CA PRO A 253 -14.41 -43.06 -31.84
C PRO A 253 -13.82 -41.67 -31.65
N ARG A 254 -14.45 -40.87 -30.77
CA ARG A 254 -13.84 -39.65 -30.22
C ARG A 254 -12.63 -40.00 -29.35
N GLN A 255 -11.44 -40.03 -29.94
CA GLN A 255 -10.21 -39.88 -29.16
C GLN A 255 -10.14 -38.44 -28.63
N GLN A 256 -10.24 -38.27 -27.31
CA GLN A 256 -9.83 -37.03 -26.67
C GLN A 256 -8.32 -36.91 -26.79
N GLN A 257 -7.83 -36.02 -27.65
CA GLN A 257 -6.40 -35.73 -27.74
C GLN A 257 -5.94 -35.00 -26.47
N GLY A 258 -5.23 -35.71 -25.59
CA GLY A 258 -4.60 -35.11 -24.41
C GLY A 258 -3.57 -34.07 -24.84
N SER A 259 -3.85 -32.79 -24.56
CA SER A 259 -3.05 -31.66 -25.07
C SER A 259 -1.74 -31.46 -24.30
N GLY A 260 -0.77 -32.34 -24.52
CA GLY A 260 0.63 -32.03 -24.23
C GLY A 260 1.04 -30.76 -24.98
N PHE A 261 1.88 -29.91 -24.35
CA PHE A 261 2.34 -28.69 -25.01
C PHE A 261 3.10 -29.01 -26.30
N PRO A 262 2.74 -28.41 -27.46
CA PRO A 262 3.57 -28.48 -28.65
C PRO A 262 4.91 -27.80 -28.36
N ALA A 263 6.02 -28.50 -28.57
CA ALA A 263 7.34 -27.91 -28.42
C ALA A 263 7.51 -26.79 -29.46
N GLY A 264 7.58 -25.53 -29.00
CA GLY A 264 7.59 -24.34 -29.87
C GLY A 264 6.21 -23.82 -30.31
N GLY A 265 5.11 -24.36 -29.78
CA GLY A 265 3.76 -23.89 -30.12
C GLY A 265 3.52 -22.42 -29.76
N VAL A 266 3.00 -21.63 -30.72
CA VAL A 266 2.57 -20.26 -30.46
C VAL A 266 1.40 -20.27 -29.49
N GLU A 267 1.51 -19.51 -28.40
CA GLU A 267 0.44 -19.45 -27.39
C GLU A 267 -0.83 -18.84 -27.98
N SER A 268 -1.86 -19.67 -28.12
CA SER A 268 -3.17 -19.33 -28.68
C SER A 268 -3.98 -18.48 -27.71
N VAL A 269 -4.76 -17.52 -28.23
CA VAL A 269 -5.77 -16.84 -27.42
C VAL A 269 -6.86 -17.87 -27.06
N PRO A 270 -7.26 -18.01 -25.78
CA PRO A 270 -8.39 -18.85 -25.42
C PRO A 270 -9.68 -18.24 -26.01
N PRO A 271 -10.67 -19.07 -26.40
CA PRO A 271 -11.91 -18.54 -26.97
C PRO A 271 -12.65 -17.66 -25.97
N TYR A 272 -13.17 -16.53 -26.45
CA TYR A 272 -14.07 -15.67 -25.70
C TYR A 272 -15.35 -16.43 -25.30
N LYS A 273 -15.86 -16.19 -24.09
CA LYS A 273 -17.13 -16.80 -23.62
C LYS A 273 -17.93 -15.81 -22.78
N ASP A 274 -19.18 -15.58 -23.17
CA ASP A 274 -20.11 -14.71 -22.42
C ASP A 274 -20.56 -15.35 -21.08
N VAL A 275 -20.29 -16.63 -20.87
CA VAL A 275 -20.57 -17.39 -19.64
C VAL A 275 -19.38 -18.28 -19.30
N SER A 276 -19.02 -18.36 -18.01
CA SER A 276 -17.97 -19.26 -17.52
C SER A 276 -18.39 -20.74 -17.59
N CYS A 277 -17.45 -21.67 -17.43
CA CYS A 277 -17.77 -23.09 -17.29
C CYS A 277 -18.57 -23.45 -16.02
N ALA A 278 -18.73 -22.49 -15.08
CA ALA A 278 -19.57 -22.62 -13.88
C ALA A 278 -20.88 -21.80 -14.00
N GLY A 279 -21.29 -21.37 -15.19
CA GLY A 279 -22.54 -20.64 -15.41
C GLY A 279 -22.51 -19.15 -15.04
N VAL A 280 -21.36 -18.59 -14.65
CA VAL A 280 -21.25 -17.18 -14.28
C VAL A 280 -21.16 -16.31 -15.53
N GLN A 281 -22.15 -15.44 -15.72
CA GLN A 281 -22.16 -14.44 -16.80
C GLN A 281 -20.91 -13.55 -16.73
N ARG A 282 -20.29 -13.34 -17.90
CA ARG A 282 -19.17 -12.44 -18.12
C ARG A 282 -19.67 -11.17 -18.80
N GLY A 283 -18.92 -10.08 -18.66
CA GLY A 283 -19.31 -8.82 -19.27
C GLY A 283 -19.11 -8.84 -20.79
N SER A 284 -19.92 -8.05 -21.47
CA SER A 284 -20.01 -7.87 -22.92
C SER A 284 -19.58 -6.46 -23.37
N LEU A 285 -19.72 -5.47 -22.49
CA LEU A 285 -19.58 -4.04 -22.80
C LEU A 285 -18.15 -3.65 -23.17
N GLY A 286 -18.00 -2.84 -24.21
CA GLY A 286 -16.73 -2.20 -24.60
C GLY A 286 -15.98 -2.98 -25.69
N LYS A 287 -15.02 -2.30 -26.32
CA LYS A 287 -14.33 -2.83 -27.52
C LYS A 287 -13.43 -4.01 -27.14
N GLN A 288 -13.66 -5.18 -27.73
CA GLN A 288 -12.80 -6.34 -27.52
C GLN A 288 -11.38 -6.13 -28.07
N GLY A 289 -10.39 -6.73 -27.41
CA GLY A 289 -8.99 -6.78 -27.82
C GLY A 289 -8.27 -7.98 -27.20
N VAL A 290 -6.96 -8.09 -27.46
CA VAL A 290 -6.10 -9.16 -26.90
C VAL A 290 -4.82 -8.56 -26.31
N CYS A 291 -4.46 -9.00 -25.10
CA CYS A 291 -3.20 -8.66 -24.45
C CYS A 291 -2.53 -9.91 -23.85
N GLU A 292 -1.26 -9.80 -23.51
CA GLU A 292 -0.55 -10.81 -22.71
C GLU A 292 -0.69 -10.52 -21.20
N VAL A 293 -0.64 -11.56 -20.38
CA VAL A 293 -0.58 -11.50 -18.92
C VAL A 293 0.71 -12.20 -18.48
N ASN A 294 1.35 -11.73 -17.40
CA ASN A 294 2.54 -12.38 -16.82
C ASN A 294 2.25 -13.71 -16.09
N TYR A 295 1.34 -14.51 -16.63
CA TYR A 295 1.00 -15.84 -16.16
C TYR A 295 1.47 -16.84 -17.23
N LEU A 296 2.04 -17.96 -16.79
CA LEU A 296 2.39 -19.08 -17.65
C LEU A 296 1.28 -20.14 -17.54
N ARG A 297 0.87 -20.78 -18.64
CA ARG A 297 -0.04 -21.94 -18.57
C ARG A 297 0.64 -23.08 -17.82
N MET A 298 -0.07 -23.76 -16.93
CA MET A 298 0.45 -24.88 -16.14
C MET A 298 -0.34 -26.14 -16.45
N ASN A 299 0.29 -27.09 -17.16
CA ASN A 299 -0.28 -28.42 -17.37
C ASN A 299 -0.01 -29.28 -16.12
N ILE A 300 -1.07 -29.92 -15.63
CA ILE A 300 -1.05 -30.87 -14.51
C ILE A 300 -1.84 -32.15 -14.86
N ASP A 301 -1.97 -32.45 -16.15
CA ASP A 301 -2.73 -33.59 -16.67
C ASP A 301 -2.04 -34.92 -16.32
N LYS A 302 -0.73 -34.86 -16.04
CA LYS A 302 0.12 -35.99 -15.59
C LYS A 302 0.44 -35.98 -14.09
N MET A 303 -0.11 -35.02 -13.33
CA MET A 303 0.08 -34.95 -11.88
C MET A 303 -0.81 -36.00 -11.21
N SER A 304 -0.25 -36.75 -10.25
CA SER A 304 -0.98 -37.70 -9.39
C SER A 304 -2.28 -37.10 -8.82
N ASP A 305 -3.28 -37.94 -8.51
CA ASP A 305 -4.46 -37.52 -7.74
C ASP A 305 -4.15 -37.35 -6.24
N THR A 306 -3.03 -37.92 -5.76
CA THR A 306 -2.65 -37.88 -4.34
C THR A 306 -1.16 -37.57 -4.16
N ALA A 307 -0.85 -36.80 -3.12
CA ALA A 307 0.49 -36.68 -2.53
C ALA A 307 0.42 -36.83 -1.01
N TYR A 308 1.57 -37.03 -0.36
CA TYR A 308 1.68 -37.30 1.07
C TYR A 308 2.51 -36.22 1.77
N HIS A 309 2.05 -35.75 2.93
CA HIS A 309 2.62 -34.65 3.70
C HIS A 309 3.30 -35.14 4.98
N TYR A 310 4.52 -34.65 5.20
CA TYR A 310 5.37 -34.98 6.33
C TYR A 310 5.89 -33.72 7.01
N ASP A 311 5.87 -33.72 8.34
CA ASP A 311 6.59 -32.76 9.16
C ASP A 311 8.07 -33.13 9.22
N VAL A 312 8.93 -32.13 9.06
CA VAL A 312 10.39 -32.22 9.13
C VAL A 312 10.86 -31.43 10.34
N THR A 313 11.55 -32.09 11.26
CA THR A 313 12.23 -31.46 12.40
C THR A 313 13.73 -31.75 12.31
N ILE A 314 14.56 -30.71 12.40
CA ILE A 314 16.02 -30.82 12.33
C ILE A 314 16.60 -30.18 13.59
N THR A 315 17.44 -30.93 14.29
CA THR A 315 18.10 -30.53 15.53
C THR A 315 19.62 -30.48 15.31
N PRO A 316 20.30 -29.36 15.65
CA PRO A 316 19.75 -28.07 16.08
C PRO A 316 19.03 -27.29 14.96
N ASP A 317 18.01 -26.49 15.32
CA ASP A 317 17.24 -25.65 14.37
C ASP A 317 18.05 -24.49 13.75
N ARG A 318 19.28 -24.29 14.24
CA ARG A 318 20.14 -23.13 13.96
C ARG A 318 21.61 -23.53 13.72
N PRO A 319 22.31 -22.79 12.84
CA PRO A 319 21.80 -21.70 12.01
C PRO A 319 20.99 -22.22 10.81
N LYS A 320 19.85 -21.57 10.51
CA LYS A 320 18.85 -22.04 9.53
C LYS A 320 19.38 -22.34 8.12
N LYS A 321 20.57 -21.85 7.75
CA LYS A 321 21.25 -22.16 6.48
C LYS A 321 21.45 -23.66 6.24
N PHE A 322 21.50 -24.48 7.29
CA PHE A 322 21.71 -25.93 7.18
C PHE A 322 20.43 -26.75 6.96
N LEU A 323 19.24 -26.20 7.24
CA LEU A 323 17.99 -27.00 7.24
C LEU A 323 17.72 -27.68 5.89
N ARG A 324 17.97 -26.97 4.78
CA ARG A 324 17.85 -27.54 3.43
C ARG A 324 19.01 -28.49 3.07
N PRO A 325 20.31 -28.13 3.23
CA PRO A 325 21.41 -29.08 3.07
C PRO A 325 21.29 -30.39 3.85
N VAL A 326 20.80 -30.36 5.10
CA VAL A 326 20.54 -31.56 5.92
C VAL A 326 19.41 -32.40 5.32
N PHE A 327 18.31 -31.79 4.91
CA PHE A 327 17.22 -32.50 4.23
C PHE A 327 17.69 -33.11 2.89
N ASP A 328 18.38 -32.33 2.07
CA ASP A 328 18.84 -32.75 0.74
C ASP A 328 19.88 -33.89 0.84
N GLN A 329 20.71 -33.90 1.89
CA GLN A 329 21.63 -35.01 2.20
C GLN A 329 20.89 -36.24 2.75
N CYS A 330 19.92 -36.05 3.65
CA CYS A 330 19.04 -37.12 4.15
C CYS A 330 18.34 -37.85 3.00
N GLN A 331 17.76 -37.10 2.06
CA GLN A 331 17.08 -37.67 0.89
C GLN A 331 18.04 -38.48 0.01
N ARG A 332 19.26 -37.97 -0.24
CA ARG A 332 20.31 -38.67 -1.00
C ARG A 332 20.82 -39.95 -0.32
N GLN A 333 20.82 -40.01 1.01
CA GLN A 333 21.27 -41.17 1.76
C GLN A 333 20.18 -42.24 1.86
N TYR A 334 18.99 -41.87 2.35
CA TYR A 334 17.97 -42.82 2.82
C TYR A 334 16.71 -42.90 1.94
N PHE A 335 16.48 -41.96 1.02
CA PHE A 335 15.23 -41.84 0.24
C PHE A 335 15.46 -41.67 -1.27
N LYS A 336 16.49 -42.35 -1.82
CA LYS A 336 16.90 -42.23 -3.24
C LYS A 336 15.75 -42.45 -4.24
N ASP A 337 14.87 -43.40 -3.95
CA ASP A 337 13.74 -43.80 -4.81
C ASP A 337 12.46 -42.95 -4.62
N TYR A 338 12.52 -41.96 -3.72
CA TYR A 338 11.41 -41.10 -3.34
C TYR A 338 11.68 -39.65 -3.76
N VAL A 339 10.84 -39.17 -4.68
CA VAL A 339 10.84 -37.76 -5.06
C VAL A 339 10.08 -36.97 -4.00
N MET A 340 10.83 -36.14 -3.27
CA MET A 340 10.36 -35.33 -2.15
C MET A 340 10.60 -33.84 -2.45
N ALA A 341 9.68 -32.99 -2.01
CA ALA A 341 9.74 -31.53 -2.14
C ALA A 341 9.64 -30.88 -0.75
N TYR A 342 10.68 -30.15 -0.35
CA TYR A 342 10.81 -29.58 0.99
C TYR A 342 10.77 -28.04 0.98
N ASP A 343 9.94 -27.46 1.86
CA ASP A 343 9.75 -26.02 1.98
C ASP A 343 10.97 -25.27 2.52
N GLY A 344 11.97 -25.98 3.06
CA GLY A 344 13.18 -25.40 3.65
C GLY A 344 13.03 -25.01 5.13
N SER A 345 11.96 -25.41 5.82
CA SER A 345 11.82 -25.17 7.26
C SER A 345 11.07 -26.25 8.05
N LYS A 346 10.01 -26.86 7.52
CA LYS A 346 9.14 -27.81 8.26
C LYS A 346 8.30 -28.77 7.40
N SER A 347 7.91 -28.42 6.18
CA SER A 347 6.92 -29.20 5.41
C SER A 347 7.56 -29.89 4.21
N CYS A 348 7.42 -31.21 4.15
CA CYS A 348 7.85 -32.05 3.03
C CYS A 348 6.66 -32.75 2.37
N TYR A 349 6.69 -32.86 1.05
CA TYR A 349 5.66 -33.53 0.24
C TYR A 349 6.29 -34.59 -0.66
N SER A 350 5.68 -35.77 -0.78
CA SER A 350 6.11 -36.83 -1.71
C SER A 350 4.94 -37.38 -2.52
N ILE A 351 5.22 -37.96 -3.69
CA ILE A 351 4.21 -38.57 -4.56
C ILE A 351 3.87 -39.99 -4.10
N LYS A 352 4.90 -40.77 -3.73
CA LYS A 352 4.75 -42.09 -3.09
C LYS A 352 4.74 -41.92 -1.58
N ARG A 353 3.88 -42.69 -0.88
CA ARG A 353 3.90 -42.78 0.58
C ARG A 353 5.22 -43.41 1.03
N LEU A 354 5.83 -42.86 2.08
CA LEU A 354 7.03 -43.43 2.69
C LEU A 354 6.69 -44.73 3.47
N PRO A 355 7.62 -45.70 3.59
CA PRO A 355 7.33 -47.04 4.14
C PRO A 355 7.10 -47.11 5.66
N LYS A 356 7.25 -45.99 6.39
CA LYS A 356 7.03 -45.87 7.83
C LYS A 356 6.40 -44.51 8.15
N LYS A 357 5.77 -44.40 9.32
CA LYS A 357 5.16 -43.13 9.81
C LYS A 357 6.14 -42.16 10.46
N SER A 358 7.33 -42.62 10.86
CA SER A 358 8.43 -41.78 11.34
C SER A 358 9.75 -42.35 10.86
N PHE A 359 10.69 -41.45 10.61
CA PHE A 359 12.08 -41.74 10.31
C PHE A 359 12.94 -40.76 11.09
N ASP A 360 13.96 -41.29 11.75
CA ASP A 360 14.86 -40.54 12.61
C ASP A 360 16.28 -40.95 12.22
N TYR A 361 17.03 -39.99 11.67
CA TYR A 361 18.37 -40.22 11.13
C TYR A 361 19.37 -39.17 11.62
N GLU A 362 20.63 -39.58 11.75
CA GLU A 362 21.74 -38.63 11.85
C GLU A 362 22.32 -38.39 10.46
N VAL A 363 22.59 -37.12 10.17
CA VAL A 363 23.02 -36.63 8.85
C VAL A 363 24.13 -35.60 9.01
N GLU A 364 25.21 -35.82 8.27
CA GLU A 364 26.43 -35.03 8.34
C GLU A 364 26.53 -34.07 7.16
N VAL A 365 26.79 -32.78 7.43
CA VAL A 365 26.86 -31.71 6.42
C VAL A 365 28.08 -30.80 6.67
N PRO A 366 28.90 -30.49 5.65
CA PRO A 366 30.02 -29.56 5.80
C PRO A 366 29.57 -28.10 6.01
N ASP A 367 30.21 -27.40 6.95
CA ASP A 367 30.15 -25.95 7.07
C ASP A 367 31.00 -25.26 5.98
N SER A 368 30.83 -23.95 5.83
CA SER A 368 31.53 -23.06 4.88
C SER A 368 33.05 -22.91 5.12
N GLY A 369 33.66 -23.83 5.88
CA GLY A 369 35.07 -23.92 6.20
C GLY A 369 35.53 -25.37 6.38
N GLY A 370 34.98 -26.28 5.56
CA GLY A 370 35.37 -27.70 5.44
C GLY A 370 34.94 -28.63 6.58
N ARG A 371 34.72 -28.11 7.79
CA ARG A 371 34.32 -28.91 8.96
C ARG A 371 32.89 -29.46 8.84
N THR A 372 32.76 -30.78 8.91
CA THR A 372 31.50 -31.49 9.05
C THR A 372 30.75 -31.10 10.33
N LYS A 373 29.42 -31.14 10.26
CA LYS A 373 28.49 -31.00 11.38
C LYS A 373 27.39 -32.03 11.26
N SER A 374 27.21 -32.81 12.31
CA SER A 374 26.16 -33.80 12.48
C SER A 374 24.85 -33.11 12.92
N PHE A 375 23.72 -33.54 12.38
CA PHE A 375 22.38 -33.08 12.72
C PHE A 375 21.44 -34.29 12.83
N THR A 376 20.54 -34.28 13.80
CA THR A 376 19.42 -35.24 13.83
C THR A 376 18.29 -34.68 12.97
N ILE A 377 17.75 -35.48 12.05
CA ILE A 377 16.56 -35.16 11.25
C ILE A 377 15.47 -36.20 11.49
N GLN A 378 14.31 -35.71 11.93
CA GLN A 378 13.07 -36.46 12.01
C GLN A 378 12.17 -36.09 10.81
N ILE A 379 11.65 -37.09 10.11
CA ILE A 379 10.61 -36.95 9.09
C ILE A 379 9.41 -37.79 9.54
N LYS A 380 8.30 -37.14 9.89
CA LYS A 380 7.11 -37.77 10.46
C LYS A 380 5.88 -37.54 9.58
N GLU A 381 5.10 -38.58 9.34
CA GLU A 381 3.79 -38.52 8.67
C GLU A 381 2.83 -37.63 9.49
N THR A 382 2.16 -36.66 8.84
CA THR A 382 1.23 -35.75 9.54
C THR A 382 -0.13 -36.42 9.80
N ASP A 383 -0.92 -35.87 10.72
CA ASP A 383 -2.17 -36.49 11.19
C ASP A 383 -3.22 -36.69 10.07
N ILE A 384 -3.15 -35.87 9.02
CA ILE A 384 -3.92 -36.02 7.77
C ILE A 384 -2.91 -36.06 6.62
N PRO A 385 -2.26 -37.20 6.35
CA PRO A 385 -1.08 -37.20 5.50
C PRO A 385 -1.40 -37.04 4.03
N GLU A 386 -2.52 -37.59 3.58
CA GLU A 386 -2.94 -37.53 2.18
C GLU A 386 -3.43 -36.13 1.81
N ILE A 387 -3.02 -35.68 0.63
CA ILE A 387 -3.43 -34.45 -0.04
C ILE A 387 -4.02 -34.83 -1.38
N ASP A 388 -5.31 -34.55 -1.53
CA ASP A 388 -6.01 -34.54 -2.80
C ASP A 388 -5.42 -33.47 -3.74
N LEU A 389 -4.72 -33.93 -4.77
CA LEU A 389 -4.22 -33.09 -5.87
C LEU A 389 -5.20 -33.07 -7.06
N ALA A 390 -6.16 -33.99 -7.13
CA ALA A 390 -7.24 -33.97 -8.13
C ALA A 390 -8.15 -32.74 -7.97
N SER A 391 -8.26 -32.19 -6.76
CA SER A 391 -8.86 -30.88 -6.48
C SER A 391 -8.30 -29.76 -7.37
N LEU A 392 -7.00 -29.78 -7.72
CA LEU A 392 -6.38 -28.79 -8.61
C LEU A 392 -6.86 -28.88 -10.07
N ARG A 393 -7.54 -29.98 -10.44
CA ARG A 393 -8.20 -30.17 -11.74
C ARG A 393 -9.72 -29.97 -11.69
N SER A 394 -10.35 -30.06 -10.52
CA SER A 394 -11.81 -30.10 -10.34
C SER A 394 -12.42 -28.89 -9.61
N TYR A 395 -11.60 -27.96 -9.11
CA TYR A 395 -11.98 -26.78 -8.33
C TYR A 395 -13.02 -25.84 -8.98
N HIS A 396 -13.37 -26.03 -10.25
CA HIS A 396 -14.29 -25.16 -10.99
C HIS A 396 -15.68 -25.04 -10.37
N ASN A 397 -16.08 -26.04 -9.57
CA ASN A 397 -17.34 -26.06 -8.82
C ASN A 397 -17.24 -25.41 -7.42
N ASP A 398 -16.03 -25.21 -6.90
CA ASP A 398 -15.80 -24.64 -5.56
C ASP A 398 -15.94 -23.11 -5.57
N ARG A 399 -15.89 -22.48 -4.40
CA ARG A 399 -15.81 -21.01 -4.25
C ARG A 399 -14.37 -20.55 -4.06
N VAL A 400 -14.08 -19.29 -4.35
CA VAL A 400 -12.72 -18.72 -4.31
C VAL A 400 -12.10 -18.66 -2.90
N PHE A 401 -12.88 -18.87 -1.84
CA PHE A 401 -12.39 -19.02 -0.47
C PHE A 401 -12.33 -20.49 0.00
N ASP A 402 -13.01 -21.42 -0.69
CA ASP A 402 -13.02 -22.86 -0.43
C ASP A 402 -11.91 -23.62 -1.20
N LYS A 403 -10.96 -22.88 -1.78
CA LYS A 403 -9.83 -23.42 -2.58
C LYS A 403 -9.11 -24.58 -1.87
N PRO A 404 -8.56 -25.55 -2.62
CA PRO A 404 -7.77 -26.66 -2.06
C PRO A 404 -6.40 -26.19 -1.54
N MET A 405 -6.40 -25.54 -0.37
CA MET A 405 -5.23 -24.85 0.18
C MET A 405 -4.06 -25.79 0.46
N ARG A 406 -4.31 -27.05 0.82
CA ARG A 406 -3.25 -28.05 1.04
C ARG A 406 -2.56 -28.44 -0.28
N ALA A 407 -3.35 -28.65 -1.34
CA ALA A 407 -2.83 -28.94 -2.68
C ALA A 407 -2.05 -27.74 -3.25
N LEU A 408 -2.57 -26.52 -3.08
CA LEU A 408 -1.87 -25.29 -3.46
C LEU A 408 -0.57 -25.06 -2.67
N GLN A 409 -0.52 -25.41 -1.38
CA GLN A 409 0.70 -25.33 -0.57
C GLN A 409 1.75 -26.37 -1.00
N ALA A 410 1.34 -27.61 -1.26
CA ALA A 410 2.22 -28.63 -1.85
C ALA A 410 2.77 -28.18 -3.20
N LEU A 411 1.91 -27.64 -4.08
CA LEU A 411 2.28 -27.10 -5.38
C LEU A 411 3.25 -25.90 -5.30
N GLU A 412 3.02 -24.94 -4.39
CA GLU A 412 3.96 -23.82 -4.17
C GLU A 412 5.35 -24.32 -3.73
N VAL A 413 5.42 -25.40 -2.94
CA VAL A 413 6.69 -26.00 -2.48
C VAL A 413 7.36 -26.82 -3.57
N VAL A 414 6.62 -27.60 -4.35
CA VAL A 414 7.15 -28.32 -5.53
C VAL A 414 7.73 -27.34 -6.55
N LEU A 415 6.98 -26.29 -6.92
CA LEU A 415 7.44 -25.24 -7.84
C LEU A 415 8.62 -24.42 -7.31
N ALA A 416 8.86 -24.41 -5.99
CA ALA A 416 10.01 -23.75 -5.39
C ALA A 416 11.31 -24.59 -5.47
N SER A 417 11.24 -25.87 -5.80
CA SER A 417 12.35 -26.83 -5.65
C SER A 417 13.64 -26.40 -6.35
N ASN A 418 13.57 -25.98 -7.62
CA ASN A 418 14.78 -25.54 -8.35
C ASN A 418 15.25 -24.15 -7.91
N ASN A 419 14.32 -23.25 -7.59
CA ASN A 419 14.64 -21.89 -7.16
C ASN A 419 15.41 -21.86 -5.83
N HIS A 420 15.18 -22.84 -4.95
CA HIS A 420 15.96 -23.04 -3.72
C HIS A 420 17.41 -23.43 -3.95
N ALA A 421 17.73 -24.08 -5.08
CA ALA A 421 19.11 -24.44 -5.43
C ALA A 421 19.84 -23.31 -6.19
N LEU A 422 19.09 -22.44 -6.88
CA LEU A 422 19.62 -21.40 -7.77
C LEU A 422 19.44 -19.96 -7.24
N GLY A 423 18.84 -19.76 -6.07
CA GLY A 423 18.52 -18.42 -5.58
C GLY A 423 18.17 -18.31 -4.10
N ILE A 424 18.35 -17.10 -3.59
CA ILE A 424 18.14 -16.71 -2.19
C ILE A 424 16.64 -16.45 -1.98
N ARG A 425 15.95 -17.31 -1.22
CA ARG A 425 14.51 -17.15 -0.95
C ARG A 425 14.23 -16.06 0.10
N VAL A 426 13.32 -15.13 -0.23
CA VAL A 426 12.70 -14.21 0.73
C VAL A 426 11.19 -14.18 0.49
N GLY A 427 10.42 -14.84 1.36
CA GLY A 427 8.98 -15.01 1.21
C GLY A 427 8.63 -15.92 0.02
N ARG A 428 7.88 -15.36 -0.94
CA ARG A 428 7.54 -15.98 -2.25
C ARG A 428 8.50 -15.60 -3.40
N SER A 429 9.52 -14.80 -3.12
CA SER A 429 10.49 -14.35 -4.13
C SER A 429 11.86 -15.02 -3.97
N PHE A 430 12.54 -15.28 -5.08
CA PHE A 430 13.87 -15.89 -5.14
C PHE A 430 14.83 -14.98 -5.90
N TYR A 431 15.88 -14.53 -5.23
CA TYR A 431 16.82 -13.53 -5.73
C TYR A 431 18.13 -14.17 -6.17
N ARG A 432 18.74 -13.65 -7.23
CA ARG A 432 20.11 -14.00 -7.63
C ARG A 432 21.01 -12.77 -7.51
N LYS A 433 22.28 -13.02 -7.20
CA LYS A 433 23.35 -12.03 -7.32
C LYS A 433 23.42 -11.57 -8.79
N PRO A 434 23.33 -10.27 -9.10
CA PRO A 434 23.37 -9.78 -10.47
C PRO A 434 24.81 -9.78 -11.01
N ALA A 435 24.97 -9.79 -12.33
CA ALA A 435 26.28 -9.61 -12.96
C ALA A 435 26.79 -8.15 -12.84
N GLU A 436 25.86 -7.18 -12.84
CA GLU A 436 26.13 -5.76 -12.62
C GLU A 436 25.39 -5.28 -11.36
N PHE A 437 26.09 -4.58 -10.47
CA PHE A 437 25.54 -4.12 -9.19
C PHE A 437 24.88 -2.75 -9.34
N TYR A 438 23.62 -2.64 -8.89
CA TYR A 438 22.94 -1.33 -8.77
C TYR A 438 23.03 -0.83 -7.33
N ASP A 439 23.93 0.14 -7.10
CA ASP A 439 24.15 0.78 -5.78
C ASP A 439 22.90 1.52 -5.28
N LEU A 440 22.44 1.17 -4.08
CA LEU A 440 21.35 1.82 -3.36
C LEU A 440 21.82 2.88 -2.34
N GLY A 441 23.12 3.00 -2.09
CA GLY A 441 23.72 3.87 -1.09
C GLY A 441 23.64 3.32 0.34
N ASP A 442 24.40 3.91 1.26
CA ASP A 442 24.61 3.47 2.64
C ASP A 442 25.05 1.99 2.76
N GLY A 443 25.91 1.53 1.84
CA GLY A 443 26.43 0.16 1.83
C GLY A 443 25.45 -0.90 1.30
N TYR A 444 24.36 -0.52 0.63
CA TYR A 444 23.40 -1.45 0.03
C TYR A 444 23.49 -1.52 -1.49
N GLU A 445 23.29 -2.71 -2.03
CA GLU A 445 23.09 -3.00 -3.45
C GLU A 445 21.69 -3.63 -3.67
N MET A 446 21.20 -3.62 -4.91
CA MET A 446 19.88 -4.14 -5.26
C MET A 446 19.96 -5.45 -6.06
N TYR A 447 19.36 -6.52 -5.55
CA TYR A 447 19.19 -7.77 -6.30
C TYR A 447 17.79 -7.81 -6.93
N THR A 448 17.73 -8.34 -8.15
CA THR A 448 16.48 -8.63 -8.85
C THR A 448 16.22 -10.14 -8.77
N GLY A 449 14.99 -10.50 -8.42
CA GLY A 449 14.56 -11.88 -8.24
C GLY A 449 13.18 -12.13 -8.86
N ILE A 450 12.82 -13.40 -8.99
CA ILE A 450 11.49 -13.80 -9.45
C ILE A 450 10.55 -13.94 -8.26
N TYR A 451 9.36 -13.33 -8.36
CA TYR A 451 8.19 -13.73 -7.58
C TYR A 451 7.44 -14.80 -8.37
N GLN A 452 6.94 -15.85 -7.68
CA GLN A 452 6.02 -16.81 -8.27
C GLN A 452 4.86 -17.15 -7.31
N ALA A 453 3.68 -17.42 -7.86
CA ALA A 453 2.55 -18.00 -7.14
C ALA A 453 1.60 -18.77 -8.08
N ALA A 454 1.12 -19.93 -7.64
CA ALA A 454 0.08 -20.67 -8.35
C ALA A 454 -1.27 -19.92 -8.26
N ILE A 455 -1.98 -19.83 -9.38
CA ILE A 455 -3.29 -19.18 -9.50
C ILE A 455 -4.27 -20.15 -10.16
N LEU A 456 -5.50 -20.19 -9.64
CA LEU A 456 -6.61 -20.94 -10.23
C LEU A 456 -7.51 -19.95 -10.98
N GLY A 457 -7.40 -19.94 -12.32
CA GLY A 457 -8.31 -19.22 -13.22
C GLY A 457 -9.39 -20.18 -13.74
N GLU A 458 -9.79 -20.08 -15.02
CA GLU A 458 -10.51 -21.17 -15.69
C GLU A 458 -9.62 -22.40 -15.94
N VAL A 459 -8.30 -22.23 -15.83
CA VAL A 459 -7.29 -23.30 -15.79
C VAL A 459 -6.24 -23.01 -14.70
N PRO A 460 -5.43 -23.99 -14.29
CA PRO A 460 -4.25 -23.76 -13.46
C PRO A 460 -3.18 -22.92 -14.18
N LEU A 461 -2.67 -21.89 -13.51
CA LEU A 461 -1.74 -20.90 -14.05
C LEU A 461 -0.62 -20.58 -13.04
N LEU A 462 0.56 -20.21 -13.53
CA LEU A 462 1.67 -19.71 -12.69
C LEU A 462 1.91 -18.22 -12.94
N ASN A 463 1.60 -17.38 -11.95
CA ASN A 463 1.84 -15.93 -11.99
C ASN A 463 3.30 -15.63 -11.64
N VAL A 464 4.01 -14.92 -12.52
CA VAL A 464 5.45 -14.61 -12.38
C VAL A 464 5.72 -13.11 -12.56
N ASP A 465 6.44 -12.47 -11.63
CA ASP A 465 6.75 -11.02 -11.70
C ASP A 465 8.16 -10.73 -11.18
N ILE A 466 8.74 -9.58 -11.55
CA ILE A 466 10.01 -9.13 -10.98
C ILE A 466 9.82 -8.58 -9.56
N SER A 467 10.68 -9.04 -8.67
CA SER A 467 10.82 -8.57 -7.29
C SER A 467 12.21 -7.94 -7.12
N HIS A 468 12.30 -6.83 -6.39
CA HIS A 468 13.56 -6.15 -6.11
C HIS A 468 13.77 -6.10 -4.59
N LYS A 469 15.00 -6.27 -4.13
CA LYS A 469 15.34 -6.20 -2.71
C LYS A 469 16.76 -5.67 -2.49
N SER A 470 16.93 -4.93 -1.40
CA SER A 470 18.22 -4.52 -0.84
C SER A 470 18.98 -5.68 -0.19
N PHE A 471 20.26 -5.77 -0.53
CA PHE A 471 21.27 -6.64 0.08
C PHE A 471 22.46 -5.77 0.52
N PRO A 472 23.19 -6.11 1.59
CA PRO A 472 24.47 -5.46 1.91
C PRO A 472 25.48 -5.70 0.80
N LYS A 473 26.15 -4.64 0.34
CA LYS A 473 27.21 -4.70 -0.65
C LYS A 473 28.39 -5.52 -0.13
N THR A 474 28.86 -6.47 -0.93
CA THR A 474 29.99 -7.34 -0.56
C THR A 474 31.30 -6.57 -0.74
N GLN A 475 31.83 -5.98 0.33
CA GLN A 475 33.05 -5.15 0.27
C GLN A 475 33.83 -5.10 1.60
N PRO A 476 35.13 -4.75 1.58
CA PRO A 476 35.91 -4.44 2.79
C PRO A 476 35.27 -3.32 3.61
N ILE A 477 35.31 -3.44 4.94
CA ILE A 477 34.75 -2.39 5.81
C ILE A 477 35.56 -1.09 5.69
N ILE A 478 36.87 -1.15 5.42
CA ILE A 478 37.70 0.00 5.04
C ILE A 478 37.10 0.75 3.84
N GLN A 479 36.63 0.04 2.81
CA GLN A 479 36.00 0.68 1.65
C GLN A 479 34.67 1.33 2.02
N TYR A 480 33.81 0.62 2.76
CA TYR A 480 32.55 1.19 3.25
C TYR A 480 32.75 2.47 4.09
N LEU A 481 33.78 2.51 4.95
CA LEU A 481 34.12 3.71 5.71
C LEU A 481 34.59 4.86 4.81
N LYS A 482 35.39 4.59 3.77
CA LYS A 482 35.79 5.59 2.78
C LYS A 482 34.59 6.10 1.97
N GLU A 483 33.64 5.22 1.61
CA GLU A 483 32.36 5.59 0.97
C GLU A 483 31.47 6.47 1.89
N CYS A 484 31.56 6.29 3.22
CA CYS A 484 30.94 7.19 4.21
C CYS A 484 31.70 8.50 4.48
N GLY A 485 32.84 8.74 3.82
CA GLY A 485 33.67 9.94 4.02
C GLY A 485 34.49 9.96 5.31
N ILE A 486 34.85 8.78 5.84
CA ILE A 486 35.63 8.64 7.07
C ILE A 486 37.14 8.65 6.75
N ASP A 487 37.92 9.47 7.46
CA ASP A 487 39.39 9.35 7.49
C ASP A 487 39.76 8.05 8.23
N THR A 488 40.10 7.01 7.47
CA THR A 488 40.45 5.69 8.02
C THR A 488 41.77 5.67 8.79
N ASN A 489 42.56 6.75 8.78
CA ASN A 489 43.82 6.83 9.51
C ASN A 489 43.65 7.29 10.97
N ARG A 490 42.44 7.71 11.37
CA ARG A 490 42.11 8.25 12.70
C ARG A 490 41.08 7.41 13.44
N THR A 491 40.99 7.60 14.75
CA THR A 491 39.89 7.07 15.57
C THR A 491 38.58 7.81 15.25
N ILE A 492 37.48 7.07 15.14
CA ILE A 492 36.11 7.58 14.96
C ILE A 492 35.55 7.96 16.34
N GLU A 493 36.00 9.12 16.84
CA GLU A 493 35.64 9.60 18.18
C GLU A 493 34.27 10.29 18.23
N ASP A 494 33.76 10.82 17.12
CA ASP A 494 32.38 11.32 17.05
C ASP A 494 31.38 10.17 17.18
N TYR A 495 30.77 10.03 18.38
CA TYR A 495 29.58 9.21 18.62
C TYR A 495 28.53 9.42 17.53
N ARG A 496 28.42 10.68 17.08
CA ARG A 496 27.56 11.21 16.02
C ARG A 496 27.65 10.30 14.77
N MET A 497 28.88 10.14 14.29
CA MET A 497 29.29 9.36 13.13
C MET A 497 29.34 7.85 13.41
N LYS A 498 29.95 7.43 14.54
CA LYS A 498 30.07 6.03 14.99
C LYS A 498 28.71 5.32 15.02
N LYS A 499 27.67 5.99 15.55
CA LYS A 499 26.30 5.45 15.58
C LYS A 499 25.65 5.30 14.21
N THR A 500 25.97 6.20 13.25
CA THR A 500 25.46 6.14 11.88
C THR A 500 26.03 4.93 11.14
N ILE A 501 27.35 4.73 11.25
CA ILE A 501 28.06 3.56 10.70
C ILE A 501 27.53 2.25 11.32
N LEU A 502 27.32 2.25 12.64
CA LEU A 502 26.78 1.10 13.37
C LEU A 502 25.34 0.76 12.99
N GLN A 503 24.52 1.72 12.57
CA GLN A 503 23.14 1.46 12.11
C GLN A 503 23.09 0.56 10.86
N PHE A 504 24.12 0.61 10.02
CA PHE A 504 24.37 -0.40 8.99
C PHE A 504 24.98 -1.66 9.60
N LEU A 505 26.21 -1.57 10.14
CA LEU A 505 27.01 -2.75 10.47
C LEU A 505 26.43 -3.65 11.58
N LYS A 506 25.72 -3.11 12.58
CA LYS A 506 25.20 -3.90 13.72
C LYS A 506 24.36 -5.08 13.26
N GLY A 507 24.69 -6.29 13.68
CA GLY A 507 23.98 -7.53 13.34
C GLY A 507 24.23 -8.06 11.92
N ILE A 508 25.01 -7.38 11.07
CA ILE A 508 25.53 -7.92 9.81
C ILE A 508 26.58 -9.00 10.12
N ASP A 509 26.64 -10.04 9.30
CA ASP A 509 27.75 -11.00 9.30
C ASP A 509 28.89 -10.49 8.41
N ILE A 510 30.10 -10.50 8.96
CA ILE A 510 31.33 -10.11 8.28
C ILE A 510 32.22 -11.34 8.10
N VAL A 511 32.98 -11.40 7.02
CA VAL A 511 34.12 -12.30 6.89
C VAL A 511 35.30 -11.61 7.54
N TYR A 512 35.85 -12.23 8.60
CA TYR A 512 37.15 -11.89 9.14
C TYR A 512 38.20 -12.80 8.51
N ALA A 513 39.14 -12.23 7.76
CA ALA A 513 40.26 -12.91 7.13
C ALA A 513 41.56 -12.48 7.81
N PRO A 514 42.07 -13.23 8.81
CA PRO A 514 43.29 -12.85 9.52
C PRO A 514 44.52 -12.89 8.60
N PRO A 515 45.64 -12.24 9.00
CA PRO A 515 46.91 -12.33 8.28
C PRO A 515 47.39 -13.77 8.12
N ALA A 516 48.10 -14.07 7.03
CA ALA A 516 48.61 -15.42 6.74
C ALA A 516 49.50 -15.99 7.86
N SER A 517 50.23 -15.13 8.58
CA SER A 517 51.07 -15.50 9.74
C SER A 517 50.30 -16.11 10.92
N PHE A 518 48.98 -15.98 10.95
CA PHE A 518 48.12 -16.62 11.96
C PHE A 518 47.69 -18.06 11.59
N GLY A 519 48.02 -18.54 10.38
CA GLY A 519 47.66 -19.89 9.91
C GLY A 519 46.15 -20.18 9.86
N ALA A 520 45.31 -19.14 9.91
CA ALA A 520 43.90 -19.27 10.28
C ALA A 520 42.95 -18.99 9.10
N ILE A 521 42.15 -20.00 8.75
CA ILE A 521 41.09 -19.89 7.73
C ILE A 521 40.11 -18.74 8.09
N PRO A 522 39.66 -17.92 7.11
CA PRO A 522 38.66 -16.88 7.32
C PRO A 522 37.36 -17.37 7.97
N LYS A 523 36.76 -16.53 8.83
CA LYS A 523 35.61 -16.91 9.67
C LYS A 523 34.48 -15.88 9.55
N LYS A 524 33.25 -16.33 9.27
CA LYS A 524 32.05 -15.47 9.37
C LYS A 524 31.76 -15.16 10.85
N LYS A 525 31.55 -13.88 11.16
CA LYS A 525 31.33 -13.33 12.52
C LYS A 525 30.21 -12.28 12.49
N LYS A 526 29.32 -12.27 13.48
CA LYS A 526 28.29 -11.22 13.59
C LYS A 526 28.83 -9.99 14.32
N VAL A 527 28.62 -8.80 13.75
CA VAL A 527 28.95 -7.51 14.37
C VAL A 527 27.97 -7.20 15.50
N ILE A 528 28.48 -6.80 16.66
CA ILE A 528 27.70 -6.31 17.80
C ILE A 528 27.83 -4.79 17.93
N ASP A 529 29.07 -4.29 17.83
CA ASP A 529 29.42 -2.89 18.07
C ASP A 529 30.70 -2.48 17.30
N ILE A 530 31.03 -1.19 17.34
CA ILE A 530 32.33 -0.64 16.97
C ILE A 530 33.08 -0.34 18.28
N GLY A 531 34.19 -1.02 18.51
CA GLY A 531 35.01 -0.89 19.72
C GLY A 531 35.90 0.35 19.70
N ASP A 532 37.06 0.25 20.33
CA ASP A 532 38.12 1.26 20.32
C ASP A 532 39.26 0.85 19.38
N ALA A 533 40.23 1.73 19.17
CA ALA A 533 41.37 1.47 18.30
C ALA A 533 42.20 0.25 18.76
N PRO A 534 42.86 -0.50 17.86
CA PRO A 534 43.79 -1.57 18.23
C PRO A 534 44.82 -1.16 19.28
N ALA A 535 45.39 0.05 19.16
CA ALA A 535 46.34 0.60 20.12
C ALA A 535 45.73 0.98 21.50
N LYS A 536 44.41 1.14 21.59
CA LYS A 536 43.68 1.44 22.84
C LYS A 536 42.94 0.21 23.43
N THR A 537 42.85 -0.89 22.67
CA THR A 537 42.05 -2.09 23.04
C THR A 537 42.94 -3.16 23.66
N PHE A 538 42.81 -3.38 24.96
CA PHE A 538 43.58 -4.39 25.71
C PHE A 538 42.80 -5.70 25.92
N PHE A 539 43.54 -6.81 25.97
CA PHE A 539 43.06 -8.13 26.36
C PHE A 539 44.19 -8.92 27.05
N THR A 540 43.86 -10.07 27.62
CA THR A 540 44.81 -10.96 28.28
C THR A 540 45.00 -12.23 27.45
N LEU A 541 46.25 -12.67 27.28
CA LEU A 541 46.61 -13.96 26.68
C LEU A 541 46.38 -15.11 27.66
N ASP A 542 46.40 -16.34 27.15
CA ASP A 542 46.23 -17.56 27.95
C ASP A 542 47.40 -17.78 28.96
N ASP A 543 48.54 -17.13 28.75
CA ASP A 543 49.70 -17.06 29.65
C ASP A 543 49.59 -15.97 30.74
N GLY A 544 48.48 -15.21 30.77
CA GLY A 544 48.26 -14.10 31.71
C GLY A 544 48.81 -12.74 31.26
N THR A 545 49.57 -12.66 30.16
CA THR A 545 50.12 -11.40 29.64
C THR A 545 49.00 -10.49 29.13
N LYS A 546 48.94 -9.27 29.67
CA LYS A 546 48.01 -8.23 29.20
C LYS A 546 48.66 -7.39 28.10
N MET A 547 48.10 -7.42 26.89
CA MET A 547 48.60 -6.64 25.75
C MET A 547 47.46 -5.98 24.97
N ASN A 548 47.78 -5.02 24.10
CA ASN A 548 46.80 -4.43 23.19
C ASN A 548 46.77 -5.14 21.83
N VAL A 549 45.70 -4.93 21.06
CA VAL A 549 45.48 -5.59 19.77
C VAL A 549 46.51 -5.16 18.71
N LYS A 550 47.03 -3.93 18.74
CA LYS A 550 48.11 -3.51 17.82
C LYS A 550 49.36 -4.35 18.04
N ASP A 551 49.82 -4.43 19.28
CA ASP A 551 51.11 -5.04 19.62
C ASP A 551 51.02 -6.58 19.58
N TYR A 552 49.82 -7.16 19.80
CA TYR A 552 49.55 -8.58 19.53
C TYR A 552 49.75 -8.94 18.06
N PHE A 553 49.20 -8.16 17.12
CA PHE A 553 49.39 -8.42 15.70
C PHE A 553 50.85 -8.23 15.28
N ALA A 554 51.54 -7.23 15.83
CA ALA A 554 52.98 -7.05 15.61
C ALA A 554 53.81 -8.25 16.09
N SER A 555 53.51 -8.80 17.28
CA SER A 555 54.17 -10.02 17.80
C SER A 555 53.88 -11.30 16.99
N LYS A 556 52.87 -11.26 16.10
CA LYS A 556 52.55 -12.29 15.10
C LYS A 556 52.94 -11.87 13.68
N GLY A 557 53.95 -11.00 13.54
CA GLY A 557 54.53 -10.61 12.26
C GLY A 557 53.64 -9.73 11.37
N CYS A 558 52.62 -9.07 11.94
CA CYS A 558 51.66 -8.27 11.19
C CYS A 558 51.60 -6.83 11.74
N ILE A 559 52.24 -5.89 11.06
CA ILE A 559 52.09 -4.46 11.34
C ILE A 559 50.75 -4.00 10.76
N LEU A 560 49.84 -3.51 11.61
CA LEU A 560 48.55 -2.96 11.20
C LEU A 560 48.75 -1.66 10.39
N GLN A 561 48.04 -1.51 9.27
CA GLN A 561 48.03 -0.26 8.50
C GLN A 561 47.16 0.80 9.18
N TYR A 562 46.14 0.39 9.93
CA TYR A 562 45.16 1.28 10.55
C TYR A 562 45.09 1.13 12.08
N PRO A 563 46.22 1.25 12.83
CA PRO A 563 46.30 0.94 14.26
C PRO A 563 45.47 1.88 15.16
N TYR A 564 45.07 3.03 14.64
CA TYR A 564 44.23 4.04 15.31
C TYR A 564 42.75 4.00 14.90
N LEU A 565 42.38 3.24 13.87
CA LEU A 565 40.99 3.06 13.46
C LEU A 565 40.29 2.08 14.41
N ASN A 566 39.05 2.33 14.80
CA ASN A 566 38.33 1.47 15.75
C ASN A 566 38.23 0.01 15.29
N CYS A 567 38.33 -0.94 16.22
CA CYS A 567 38.04 -2.35 15.98
C CYS A 567 36.54 -2.57 15.73
N ILE A 568 36.19 -3.64 15.02
CA ILE A 568 34.83 -4.19 15.03
C ILE A 568 34.69 -5.19 16.18
N THR A 569 33.64 -5.04 16.98
CA THR A 569 33.34 -5.94 18.11
C THR A 569 32.37 -7.03 17.67
N THR A 570 32.78 -8.29 17.86
CA THR A 570 32.00 -9.50 17.55
C THR A 570 31.95 -10.43 18.78
N GLY A 571 31.37 -11.63 18.64
CA GLY A 571 31.33 -12.64 19.70
C GLY A 571 29.98 -12.67 20.40
N SER A 572 29.98 -12.43 21.71
CA SER A 572 28.78 -12.31 22.55
C SER A 572 28.89 -11.08 23.45
N THR A 573 27.79 -10.70 24.12
CA THR A 573 27.79 -9.55 25.06
C THR A 573 28.79 -9.74 26.21
N THR A 574 28.95 -10.99 26.68
CA THR A 574 29.88 -11.39 27.75
C THR A 574 31.30 -11.63 27.23
N ARG A 575 31.48 -12.45 26.18
CA ARG A 575 32.78 -12.66 25.50
C ARG A 575 32.84 -11.86 24.20
N LYS A 576 33.21 -10.58 24.34
CA LYS A 576 33.49 -9.67 23.21
C LYS A 576 34.83 -10.03 22.56
N ILE A 577 34.89 -9.92 21.23
CA ILE A 577 36.10 -10.15 20.42
C ILE A 577 36.31 -8.92 19.54
N ALA A 578 37.40 -8.20 19.75
CA ALA A 578 37.81 -7.07 18.92
C ALA A 578 38.61 -7.57 17.69
N LEU A 579 38.27 -7.05 16.51
CA LEU A 579 38.92 -7.38 15.24
C LEU A 579 39.34 -6.08 14.53
N PRO A 580 40.60 -5.92 14.08
CA PRO A 580 40.99 -4.79 13.24
C PRO A 580 40.17 -4.73 11.96
N ILE A 581 39.73 -3.52 11.57
CA ILE A 581 38.79 -3.34 10.45
C ILE A 581 39.39 -3.71 9.09
N GLU A 582 40.71 -3.62 8.93
CA GLU A 582 41.41 -3.96 7.69
C GLU A 582 41.27 -5.43 7.27
N PHE A 583 41.06 -6.33 8.24
CA PHE A 583 40.84 -7.76 8.03
C PHE A 583 39.35 -8.14 7.94
N CYS A 584 38.44 -7.16 7.91
CA CYS A 584 37.00 -7.37 7.96
C CYS A 584 36.30 -6.92 6.67
N SER A 585 35.54 -7.82 6.05
CA SER A 585 34.66 -7.53 4.89
C SER A 585 33.20 -7.90 5.18
N VAL A 586 32.25 -7.17 4.60
CA VAL A 586 30.83 -7.54 4.63
C VAL A 586 30.64 -8.84 3.86
N ALA A 587 29.99 -9.85 4.46
CA ALA A 587 29.75 -11.13 3.80
C ALA A 587 28.64 -11.02 2.73
N GLU A 588 28.74 -11.82 1.67
CA GLU A 588 27.75 -11.84 0.58
C GLU A 588 26.42 -12.50 0.94
N ASP A 589 25.43 -12.31 0.05
CA ASP A 589 24.12 -12.97 0.02
C ASP A 589 23.25 -12.82 1.28
N GLN A 590 23.52 -11.79 2.08
CA GLN A 590 22.84 -11.54 3.35
C GLN A 590 21.45 -10.91 3.19
N VAL A 591 20.41 -11.68 3.50
CA VAL A 591 19.04 -11.17 3.64
C VAL A 591 18.89 -10.42 4.97
N LEU A 592 18.88 -9.08 4.91
CA LEU A 592 18.47 -8.26 6.06
C LEU A 592 16.95 -8.04 6.08
N ASN A 593 16.35 -8.27 7.24
CA ASN A 593 14.95 -7.97 7.57
C ASN A 593 14.84 -6.61 8.26
N ARG A 594 15.26 -5.54 7.56
CA ARG A 594 15.16 -4.15 8.01
C ARG A 594 14.29 -3.36 7.03
N LYS A 595 13.70 -2.25 7.49
CA LYS A 595 13.01 -1.28 6.62
C LYS A 595 14.06 -0.46 5.88
N ASP A 596 13.98 -0.42 4.54
CA ASP A 596 14.85 0.39 3.70
C ASP A 596 14.72 1.90 4.00
N GLY A 597 15.84 2.61 3.88
CA GLY A 597 15.88 4.06 4.01
C GLY A 597 15.27 4.79 2.79
N ASN A 598 14.95 6.07 2.97
CA ASN A 598 14.30 6.87 1.93
C ASN A 598 15.15 7.00 0.65
N MET A 599 16.48 6.89 0.74
CA MET A 599 17.38 6.88 -0.42
C MET A 599 17.29 5.56 -1.19
N GLN A 600 17.42 4.42 -0.49
CA GLN A 600 17.35 3.08 -1.06
C GLN A 600 16.01 2.86 -1.75
N VAL A 601 14.89 3.20 -1.07
CA VAL A 601 13.54 3.15 -1.65
C VAL A 601 13.42 4.06 -2.89
N SER A 602 13.98 5.27 -2.86
CA SER A 602 13.94 6.20 -3.99
C SER A 602 14.70 5.68 -5.22
N LYS A 603 15.92 5.15 -5.03
CA LYS A 603 16.71 4.52 -6.09
C LYS A 603 16.04 3.25 -6.63
N MET A 604 15.56 2.36 -5.75
CA MET A 604 14.88 1.12 -6.13
C MET A 604 13.58 1.38 -6.91
N ILE A 605 12.81 2.41 -6.55
CA ILE A 605 11.63 2.85 -7.32
C ILE A 605 12.03 3.34 -8.72
N LYS A 606 13.12 4.13 -8.83
CA LYS A 606 13.61 4.58 -10.14
C LYS A 606 14.01 3.42 -11.06
N TYR A 607 14.75 2.44 -10.54
CA TYR A 607 15.17 1.27 -11.31
C TYR A 607 14.00 0.36 -11.71
N SER A 608 13.06 0.10 -10.79
CA SER A 608 11.98 -0.88 -10.99
C SER A 608 10.79 -0.36 -11.82
N ALA A 609 10.79 0.93 -12.19
CA ALA A 609 9.75 1.59 -12.97
C ALA A 609 9.95 1.41 -14.49
N THR A 610 10.10 0.16 -14.91
CA THR A 610 10.41 -0.31 -16.27
C THR A 610 9.19 -0.35 -17.20
N SER A 611 9.38 -0.33 -18.52
CA SER A 611 8.30 -0.56 -19.50
C SER A 611 7.71 -1.98 -19.38
N THR A 612 6.57 -2.24 -20.02
CA THR A 612 6.03 -3.61 -20.18
C THR A 612 7.02 -4.52 -20.89
N ASN A 613 7.59 -4.08 -22.02
CA ASN A 613 8.56 -4.86 -22.79
C ASN A 613 9.80 -5.19 -21.96
N GLU A 614 10.38 -4.21 -21.27
CA GLU A 614 11.55 -4.41 -20.41
C GLU A 614 11.22 -5.32 -19.20
N ARG A 615 10.02 -5.16 -18.59
CA ARG A 615 9.55 -6.06 -17.53
C ARG A 615 9.39 -7.49 -18.04
N LYS A 616 8.78 -7.71 -19.20
CA LYS A 616 8.62 -9.04 -19.82
C LYS A 616 9.99 -9.68 -20.01
N ASN A 617 10.93 -8.97 -20.64
CA ASN A 617 12.29 -9.47 -20.85
C ASN A 617 12.99 -9.84 -19.53
N LYS A 618 12.88 -9.00 -18.49
CA LYS A 618 13.42 -9.30 -17.16
C LYS A 618 12.76 -10.52 -16.49
N ILE A 619 11.46 -10.74 -16.67
CA ILE A 619 10.75 -11.95 -16.17
C ILE A 619 11.20 -13.20 -16.94
N MET A 620 11.21 -13.16 -18.27
CA MET A 620 11.58 -14.31 -19.10
C MET A 620 13.05 -14.73 -18.89
N ASN A 621 13.96 -13.76 -18.73
CA ASN A 621 15.37 -14.02 -18.40
C ASN A 621 15.56 -14.66 -17.01
N LEU A 622 14.63 -14.44 -16.08
CA LEU A 622 14.62 -15.14 -14.79
C LEU A 622 14.03 -16.55 -14.91
N MET A 623 12.94 -16.74 -15.67
CA MET A 623 12.39 -18.07 -15.95
C MET A 623 13.42 -18.99 -16.64
N ALA A 624 14.12 -18.47 -17.66
CA ALA A 624 15.18 -19.18 -18.37
C ALA A 624 16.40 -19.50 -17.48
N HIS A 625 16.61 -18.75 -16.40
CA HIS A 625 17.66 -19.04 -15.41
C HIS A 625 17.23 -20.09 -14.38
N PHE A 626 15.98 -20.01 -13.89
CA PHE A 626 15.45 -20.91 -12.87
C PHE A 626 15.00 -22.29 -13.41
N ARG A 627 14.78 -22.42 -14.73
CA ARG A 627 14.71 -23.72 -15.45
C ARG A 627 13.75 -24.74 -14.82
N HIS A 628 12.58 -24.29 -14.39
CA HIS A 628 11.55 -25.13 -13.73
C HIS A 628 11.24 -26.43 -14.47
N ASN A 629 11.11 -26.35 -15.81
CA ASN A 629 10.81 -27.49 -16.69
C ASN A 629 11.97 -28.50 -16.83
N GLU A 630 13.16 -28.25 -16.26
CA GLU A 630 14.28 -29.20 -16.21
C GLU A 630 14.37 -29.91 -14.85
N ASN A 631 13.75 -29.37 -13.81
CA ASN A 631 13.85 -29.90 -12.46
C ASN A 631 13.13 -31.26 -12.32
N SER A 632 13.85 -32.26 -11.81
CA SER A 632 13.34 -33.63 -11.64
C SER A 632 12.15 -33.70 -10.68
N THR A 633 12.13 -32.94 -9.59
CA THR A 633 11.00 -32.89 -8.65
C THR A 633 9.74 -32.36 -9.35
N ILE A 634 9.82 -31.21 -10.02
CA ILE A 634 8.69 -30.61 -10.76
C ILE A 634 8.15 -31.55 -11.84
N ARG A 635 9.04 -32.17 -12.65
CA ARG A 635 8.66 -33.16 -13.67
C ARG A 635 7.96 -34.38 -13.08
N SER A 636 8.48 -34.92 -11.97
CA SER A 636 7.94 -36.15 -11.36
C SER A 636 6.55 -35.93 -10.77
N PHE A 637 6.30 -34.74 -10.20
CA PHE A 637 4.96 -34.32 -9.78
C PHE A 637 4.00 -34.03 -10.96
N GLY A 638 4.41 -34.32 -12.20
CA GLY A 638 3.58 -34.24 -13.40
C GLY A 638 3.28 -32.82 -13.88
N ILE A 639 4.07 -31.83 -13.44
CA ILE A 639 3.90 -30.41 -13.77
C ILE A 639 4.73 -30.05 -14.99
N GLN A 640 4.13 -29.33 -15.94
CA GLN A 640 4.84 -28.68 -17.04
C GLN A 640 4.34 -27.23 -17.20
N LEU A 641 5.26 -26.28 -17.37
CA LEU A 641 4.94 -24.86 -17.56
C LEU A 641 5.09 -24.45 -19.03
N GLY A 642 4.21 -23.55 -19.49
CA GLY A 642 4.32 -22.87 -20.77
C GLY A 642 5.56 -21.97 -20.83
N GLY A 643 6.16 -21.87 -22.02
CA GLY A 643 7.37 -21.08 -22.25
C GLY A 643 7.12 -19.59 -22.53
N ASN A 644 5.86 -19.13 -22.51
CA ASN A 644 5.45 -17.78 -22.87
C ASN A 644 4.39 -17.24 -21.89
N PHE A 645 4.09 -15.95 -22.03
CA PHE A 645 2.98 -15.29 -21.34
C PHE A 645 1.66 -15.61 -22.04
N ILE A 646 0.66 -16.09 -21.28
CA ILE A 646 -0.68 -16.33 -21.82
C ILE A 646 -1.24 -15.07 -22.48
N LYS A 647 -1.90 -15.26 -23.61
CA LYS A 647 -2.76 -14.23 -24.22
C LYS A 647 -4.16 -14.36 -23.62
N VAL A 648 -4.82 -13.24 -23.41
CA VAL A 648 -6.22 -13.16 -22.93
C VAL A 648 -6.98 -12.14 -23.75
N HIS A 649 -8.28 -12.37 -23.90
CA HIS A 649 -9.18 -11.30 -24.32
C HIS A 649 -9.31 -10.24 -23.22
N PHE A 650 -9.46 -8.99 -23.65
CA PHE A 650 -9.87 -7.88 -22.80
C PHE A 650 -10.99 -7.09 -23.48
N ARG A 651 -11.75 -6.30 -22.71
CA ARG A 651 -12.65 -5.27 -23.23
C ARG A 651 -12.18 -3.89 -22.79
N LEU A 652 -12.23 -2.92 -23.70
CA LEU A 652 -11.97 -1.51 -23.41
C LEU A 652 -13.30 -0.82 -23.15
N LEU A 653 -13.58 -0.52 -21.88
CA LEU A 653 -14.75 0.26 -21.49
C LEU A 653 -14.61 1.72 -21.96
N PRO A 654 -15.68 2.35 -22.47
CA PRO A 654 -15.66 3.77 -22.77
C PRO A 654 -15.59 4.60 -21.48
N PRO A 655 -14.73 5.65 -21.42
CA PRO A 655 -14.70 6.57 -20.29
C PRO A 655 -16.04 7.32 -20.14
N PRO A 656 -16.42 7.76 -18.93
CA PRO A 656 -17.59 8.62 -18.73
C PRO A 656 -17.34 10.02 -19.31
N GLU A 657 -18.37 10.68 -19.84
CA GLU A 657 -18.39 12.15 -19.87
C GLU A 657 -18.52 12.71 -18.45
N LEU A 658 -17.84 13.82 -18.17
CA LEU A 658 -17.81 14.48 -16.86
C LEU A 658 -18.39 15.90 -16.96
N GLU A 659 -19.43 16.18 -16.18
CA GLU A 659 -20.18 17.45 -16.23
C GLU A 659 -19.63 18.49 -15.26
N TYR A 660 -19.51 19.72 -15.76
CA TYR A 660 -19.12 20.94 -15.05
C TYR A 660 -20.26 21.98 -15.11
N CYS A 661 -20.05 23.15 -14.50
CA CYS A 661 -21.07 24.21 -14.42
C CYS A 661 -21.64 24.58 -15.80
N GLY A 662 -22.97 24.76 -15.86
CA GLY A 662 -23.68 25.11 -17.10
C GLY A 662 -23.77 23.97 -18.13
N GLY A 663 -23.67 22.71 -17.70
CA GLY A 663 -23.79 21.54 -18.58
C GLY A 663 -22.59 21.30 -19.50
N LYS A 664 -21.49 22.05 -19.33
CA LYS A 664 -20.24 21.82 -20.08
C LYS A 664 -19.67 20.43 -19.72
N THR A 665 -19.39 19.57 -20.70
CA THR A 665 -18.80 18.25 -20.45
C THR A 665 -17.31 18.17 -20.84
N ALA A 666 -16.57 17.33 -20.12
CA ALA A 666 -15.21 16.92 -20.42
C ALA A 666 -15.17 15.42 -20.70
N CYS A 667 -14.59 15.01 -21.82
CA CYS A 667 -14.32 13.60 -22.13
C CYS A 667 -12.87 13.24 -21.71
N PRO A 668 -12.67 12.30 -20.75
CA PRO A 668 -11.35 11.82 -20.37
C PRO A 668 -10.62 11.16 -21.55
N ARG A 669 -9.42 11.64 -21.86
CA ARG A 669 -8.49 11.01 -22.79
C ARG A 669 -7.30 10.50 -21.98
N ASP A 670 -6.81 9.29 -22.26
CA ASP A 670 -5.64 8.77 -21.55
C ASP A 670 -5.81 8.73 -20.00
N GLY A 671 -7.06 8.57 -19.52
CA GLY A 671 -7.37 8.62 -18.08
C GLY A 671 -7.08 9.98 -17.42
N ALA A 672 -7.12 11.07 -18.18
CA ALA A 672 -6.96 12.45 -17.71
C ALA A 672 -7.90 13.38 -18.48
N TRP A 673 -8.22 14.53 -17.88
CA TRP A 673 -8.94 15.60 -18.58
C TRP A 673 -8.44 16.96 -18.11
N GLN A 674 -8.45 17.92 -19.01
CA GLN A 674 -8.36 19.35 -18.71
C GLN A 674 -9.35 20.04 -19.62
N LEU A 675 -10.07 21.01 -19.07
CA LEU A 675 -11.04 21.81 -19.80
C LEU A 675 -10.75 23.27 -19.42
N ALA A 676 -10.43 24.09 -20.41
CA ALA A 676 -10.17 25.51 -20.19
C ALA A 676 -11.48 26.24 -19.89
N ASP A 677 -11.38 27.32 -19.11
CA ASP A 677 -12.48 28.28 -18.90
C ASP A 677 -13.82 27.64 -18.46
N VAL A 678 -13.71 26.71 -17.51
CA VAL A 678 -14.86 26.10 -16.82
C VAL A 678 -14.80 26.31 -15.31
N LYS A 679 -15.98 26.54 -14.75
CA LYS A 679 -16.24 26.61 -13.31
C LYS A 679 -16.56 25.21 -12.78
N PHE A 680 -16.25 24.95 -11.51
CA PHE A 680 -16.67 23.72 -10.86
C PHE A 680 -18.20 23.59 -10.85
N LEU A 681 -18.73 22.36 -10.95
CA LEU A 681 -20.17 22.08 -11.08
C LEU A 681 -21.00 22.84 -10.03
N GLU A 682 -20.57 22.78 -8.77
CA GLU A 682 -21.15 23.53 -7.66
C GLU A 682 -20.03 24.10 -6.78
N THR A 683 -20.25 25.30 -6.24
CA THR A 683 -19.39 25.92 -5.24
C THR A 683 -20.24 26.46 -4.08
N SER A 684 -19.61 26.76 -2.95
CA SER A 684 -20.31 27.17 -1.72
C SER A 684 -21.25 28.36 -1.94
N LYS A 685 -22.50 28.25 -1.47
CA LYS A 685 -23.57 29.27 -1.58
C LYS A 685 -23.39 30.47 -0.62
N VAL A 686 -22.16 30.95 -0.42
CA VAL A 686 -21.81 32.05 0.52
C VAL A 686 -21.53 33.32 -0.27
N ASN A 687 -22.47 34.27 -0.21
CA ASN A 687 -22.48 35.47 -1.06
C ASN A 687 -21.28 36.40 -0.86
N GLN A 688 -20.80 36.58 0.38
CA GLN A 688 -19.64 37.42 0.71
C GLN A 688 -18.28 36.70 0.51
N GLY A 689 -18.31 35.42 0.13
CA GLY A 689 -17.13 34.56 0.08
C GLY A 689 -16.65 34.10 1.47
N HIS A 690 -15.91 32.99 1.50
CA HIS A 690 -15.33 32.45 2.72
C HIS A 690 -14.11 33.28 3.18
N LYS A 691 -14.14 33.78 4.42
CA LYS A 691 -12.99 34.47 5.05
C LYS A 691 -11.82 33.49 5.19
N TRP A 692 -10.64 33.83 4.66
CA TRP A 692 -9.52 32.90 4.52
C TRP A 692 -8.16 33.52 4.83
N ALA A 693 -7.24 32.71 5.35
CA ALA A 693 -5.89 33.14 5.73
C ALA A 693 -4.80 32.18 5.23
N ILE A 694 -3.60 32.70 5.00
CA ILE A 694 -2.37 31.95 4.79
C ILE A 694 -1.51 32.11 6.05
N VAL A 695 -1.12 30.99 6.67
CA VAL A 695 -0.27 31.00 7.87
C VAL A 695 1.06 30.29 7.64
N TYR A 696 2.14 30.85 8.16
CA TYR A 696 3.51 30.35 8.00
C TYR A 696 4.29 30.48 9.31
N GLU A 697 5.26 29.60 9.53
CA GLU A 697 6.03 29.56 10.78
C GLU A 697 7.16 30.61 10.77
N ASN A 698 7.21 31.45 11.80
CA ASN A 698 8.20 32.52 12.00
C ASN A 698 9.50 32.02 12.68
N LYS A 699 9.69 30.72 12.85
CA LYS A 699 10.85 30.12 13.52
C LYS A 699 11.85 29.58 12.50
N GLY A 700 13.07 30.11 12.54
CA GLY A 700 14.13 29.77 11.58
C GLY A 700 14.24 30.81 10.47
N ARG A 701 14.60 30.39 9.26
CA ARG A 701 14.66 31.27 8.07
C ARG A 701 13.23 31.42 7.50
N PRO A 702 12.60 32.61 7.57
CA PRO A 702 11.25 32.78 7.04
C PRO A 702 11.24 32.69 5.50
N ILE A 703 10.09 32.28 4.95
CA ILE A 703 9.80 32.42 3.53
C ILE A 703 9.69 33.93 3.17
N ASN A 704 10.14 34.31 1.98
CA ASN A 704 10.02 35.68 1.49
C ASN A 704 8.55 36.11 1.41
N ALA A 705 8.19 37.23 2.06
CA ALA A 705 6.85 37.81 2.04
C ALA A 705 6.33 38.06 0.61
N HIS A 706 7.20 38.47 -0.32
CA HIS A 706 6.82 38.64 -1.73
C HIS A 706 6.31 37.33 -2.34
N SER A 707 6.96 36.21 -2.04
CA SER A 707 6.54 34.88 -2.54
C SER A 707 5.27 34.34 -1.88
N LEU A 708 4.93 34.80 -0.67
CA LEU A 708 3.61 34.54 -0.07
C LEU A 708 2.51 35.35 -0.76
N GLU A 709 2.77 36.62 -1.07
CA GLU A 709 1.81 37.50 -1.74
C GLU A 709 1.62 37.12 -3.23
N ASP A 710 2.67 36.71 -3.95
CA ASP A 710 2.57 36.10 -5.28
C ASP A 710 1.68 34.85 -5.27
N PHE A 711 1.87 33.99 -4.27
CA PHE A 711 1.05 32.80 -4.08
C PHE A 711 -0.40 33.15 -3.75
N LYS A 712 -0.64 34.12 -2.86
CA LYS A 712 -1.98 34.64 -2.52
C LYS A 712 -2.71 35.15 -3.76
N LYS A 713 -2.07 36.02 -4.55
CA LYS A 713 -2.62 36.56 -5.81
C LYS A 713 -2.95 35.47 -6.82
N ALA A 714 -2.05 34.50 -7.01
CA ALA A 714 -2.27 33.40 -7.95
C ALA A 714 -3.36 32.41 -7.46
N PHE A 715 -3.42 32.14 -6.15
CA PHE A 715 -4.44 31.34 -5.49
C PHE A 715 -5.84 31.97 -5.65
N GLN A 716 -5.96 33.26 -5.36
CA GLN A 716 -7.19 34.03 -5.47
C GLN A 716 -7.67 34.18 -6.93
N ARG A 717 -6.77 34.48 -7.87
CA ARG A 717 -7.09 34.51 -9.30
C ARG A 717 -7.65 33.18 -9.78
N THR A 718 -7.02 32.07 -9.38
CA THR A 718 -7.49 30.73 -9.77
C THR A 718 -8.85 30.43 -9.13
N ALA A 719 -9.07 30.80 -7.86
CA ALA A 719 -10.35 30.65 -7.18
C ALA A 719 -11.49 31.38 -7.91
N GLN A 720 -11.25 32.60 -8.38
CA GLN A 720 -12.20 33.35 -9.21
C GLN A 720 -12.48 32.66 -10.55
N GLN A 721 -11.45 32.15 -11.23
CA GLN A 721 -11.61 31.43 -12.51
C GLN A 721 -12.49 30.17 -12.39
N VAL A 722 -12.33 29.39 -11.31
CA VAL A 722 -13.15 28.18 -11.06
C VAL A 722 -14.41 28.43 -10.20
N ASP A 723 -14.71 29.70 -9.90
CA ASP A 723 -15.88 30.19 -9.13
C ASP A 723 -15.96 29.79 -7.65
N VAL A 724 -14.83 29.43 -7.04
CA VAL A 724 -14.73 29.11 -5.60
C VAL A 724 -14.87 30.40 -4.79
N LYS A 725 -15.97 30.51 -4.02
CA LYS A 725 -16.32 31.71 -3.26
C LYS A 725 -15.40 31.92 -2.05
N LEU A 726 -14.27 32.59 -2.26
CA LEU A 726 -13.40 33.12 -1.22
C LEU A 726 -13.60 34.63 -1.09
N ALA A 727 -13.40 35.18 0.12
CA ALA A 727 -13.41 36.62 0.35
C ALA A 727 -12.29 37.30 -0.47
N GLN A 728 -12.53 38.55 -0.90
CA GLN A 728 -11.57 39.31 -1.72
C GLN A 728 -10.27 39.65 -0.97
N GLU A 729 -10.31 39.72 0.37
CA GLU A 729 -9.12 39.87 1.19
C GLU A 729 -8.76 38.55 1.85
N GLY A 730 -7.56 38.04 1.52
CA GLY A 730 -6.92 36.93 2.20
C GLY A 730 -5.79 37.44 3.09
N GLU A 731 -5.82 37.09 4.37
CA GLU A 731 -4.78 37.51 5.33
C GLU A 731 -3.51 36.66 5.18
N ILE A 732 -2.34 37.24 5.50
CA ILE A 732 -1.08 36.51 5.66
C ILE A 732 -0.60 36.71 7.11
N ARG A 733 -0.66 35.65 7.92
CA ARG A 733 -0.34 35.72 9.37
C ARG A 733 0.79 34.77 9.75
N GLY A 734 1.92 35.32 10.18
CA GLY A 734 3.04 34.55 10.72
C GLY A 734 2.76 34.02 12.14
N PHE A 735 3.23 32.82 12.48
CA PHE A 735 3.01 32.22 13.80
C PHE A 735 4.26 31.65 14.46
N GLN A 736 4.28 31.66 15.79
CA GLN A 736 5.26 30.91 16.61
C GLN A 736 4.67 29.63 17.24
N ASN A 737 3.34 29.55 17.37
CA ASN A 737 2.63 28.38 17.89
C ASN A 737 1.39 28.14 17.03
N ILE A 738 1.28 26.94 16.46
CA ILE A 738 0.17 26.56 15.57
C ILE A 738 -1.17 26.41 16.32
N ASP A 739 -1.15 26.14 17.62
CA ASP A 739 -2.37 25.99 18.42
C ASP A 739 -3.09 27.34 18.60
N TRP A 740 -2.35 28.36 19.07
CA TRP A 740 -2.88 29.72 19.27
C TRP A 740 -3.41 30.35 17.98
N VAL A 741 -2.59 30.36 16.91
CA VAL A 741 -3.01 31.01 15.65
C VAL A 741 -4.26 30.37 15.04
N LEU A 742 -4.47 29.06 15.20
CA LEU A 742 -5.69 28.40 14.73
C LEU A 742 -6.89 28.73 15.64
N GLN A 743 -6.70 28.80 16.96
CA GLN A 743 -7.74 29.22 17.90
C GLN A 743 -8.21 30.65 17.64
N ASP A 744 -7.28 31.57 17.39
CA ASP A 744 -7.60 32.99 17.18
C ASP A 744 -8.29 33.20 15.83
N LEU A 745 -7.79 32.60 14.75
CA LEU A 745 -8.47 32.60 13.45
C LEU A 745 -9.87 31.99 13.53
N ALA A 746 -10.11 30.97 14.37
CA ALA A 746 -11.44 30.40 14.57
C ALA A 746 -12.39 31.36 15.31
N LYS A 747 -11.92 32.06 16.36
CA LYS A 747 -12.71 33.12 17.04
C LYS A 747 -13.05 34.26 16.08
N GLU A 748 -12.13 34.60 15.19
CA GLU A 748 -12.27 35.64 14.17
C GLU A 748 -13.11 35.21 12.95
N GLY A 749 -13.72 34.02 12.95
CA GLY A 749 -14.63 33.55 11.92
C GLY A 749 -13.96 33.15 10.60
N TYR A 750 -12.68 32.73 10.61
CA TYR A 750 -12.02 32.21 9.41
C TYR A 750 -12.53 30.81 9.03
N ALA A 751 -13.08 30.69 7.82
CA ALA A 751 -13.63 29.44 7.30
C ALA A 751 -12.58 28.56 6.59
N LEU A 752 -11.40 29.10 6.25
CA LEU A 752 -10.31 28.34 5.63
C LEU A 752 -8.93 28.86 6.00
N VAL A 753 -8.02 27.98 6.44
CA VAL A 753 -6.62 28.32 6.71
C VAL A 753 -5.67 27.50 5.83
N ILE A 754 -4.87 28.19 5.02
CA ILE A 754 -3.81 27.62 4.18
C ILE A 754 -2.53 27.59 5.00
N VAL A 755 -2.04 26.39 5.34
CA VAL A 755 -0.91 26.23 6.28
C VAL A 755 0.37 25.90 5.52
N VAL A 756 1.32 26.83 5.51
CA VAL A 756 2.64 26.65 4.89
C VAL A 756 3.52 25.82 5.83
N LEU A 757 3.78 24.57 5.42
CA LEU A 757 4.66 23.65 6.13
C LEU A 757 6.12 23.86 5.69
N PRO A 758 7.04 24.19 6.62
CA PRO A 758 8.47 24.27 6.34
C PRO A 758 9.10 22.89 6.12
N ASN A 759 10.40 22.87 5.80
CA ASN A 759 11.16 21.61 5.70
C ASN A 759 11.53 21.02 7.09
N TYR A 760 11.67 21.87 8.11
CA TYR A 760 11.89 21.53 9.52
C TYR A 760 11.05 22.48 10.38
N GLY A 761 10.52 22.01 11.53
CA GLY A 761 9.58 22.77 12.37
C GLY A 761 8.21 22.08 12.44
N THR A 762 7.14 22.86 12.29
CA THR A 762 5.74 22.42 12.42
C THR A 762 5.40 21.21 11.53
N SER A 763 5.02 20.10 12.16
CA SER A 763 4.61 18.87 11.45
C SER A 763 3.16 18.95 10.94
N TYR A 764 2.88 18.22 9.85
CA TYR A 764 1.51 18.03 9.34
C TYR A 764 0.55 17.47 10.40
N SER A 765 1.04 16.55 11.25
CA SER A 765 0.31 16.02 12.40
C SER A 765 0.00 17.09 13.45
N SER A 766 0.95 17.96 13.79
CA SER A 766 0.71 19.08 14.71
C SER A 766 -0.38 20.01 14.20
N VAL A 767 -0.37 20.35 12.91
CA VAL A 767 -1.45 21.15 12.30
C VAL A 767 -2.79 20.43 12.42
N LYS A 768 -2.85 19.16 12.02
CA LYS A 768 -4.11 18.40 11.91
C LYS A 768 -4.72 18.02 13.26
N GLN A 769 -3.91 17.69 14.25
CA GLN A 769 -4.38 17.41 15.60
C GLN A 769 -5.00 18.66 16.25
N ASN A 770 -4.34 19.83 16.15
CA ASN A 770 -4.91 21.07 16.70
C ASN A 770 -6.16 21.51 15.92
N ALA A 771 -6.08 21.58 14.59
CA ALA A 771 -7.18 22.05 13.74
C ALA A 771 -8.45 21.18 13.88
N GLU A 772 -8.32 19.86 13.92
CA GLU A 772 -9.46 18.94 13.73
C GLU A 772 -9.93 18.28 15.04
N LEU A 773 -9.07 18.19 16.07
CA LEU A 773 -9.43 17.60 17.37
C LEU A 773 -9.68 18.65 18.47
N LYS A 774 -9.07 19.84 18.39
CA LYS A 774 -9.28 20.94 19.36
C LYS A 774 -10.17 22.05 18.82
N VAL A 775 -9.80 22.64 17.68
CA VAL A 775 -10.33 23.93 17.24
C VAL A 775 -11.58 23.79 16.37
N GLY A 776 -11.64 22.78 15.49
CA GLY A 776 -12.73 22.61 14.53
C GLY A 776 -12.61 23.46 13.27
N ILE A 777 -11.42 23.96 12.93
CA ILE A 777 -11.18 24.84 11.78
C ILE A 777 -10.63 24.10 10.56
N LEU A 778 -11.13 24.46 9.38
CA LEU A 778 -10.77 23.83 8.12
C LEU A 778 -9.36 24.24 7.65
N THR A 779 -8.48 23.25 7.43
CA THR A 779 -7.07 23.48 7.09
C THR A 779 -6.62 22.79 5.80
N GLN A 780 -5.92 23.53 4.95
CA GLN A 780 -5.28 23.04 3.72
C GLN A 780 -3.77 23.30 3.76
N CYS A 781 -2.99 22.26 4.09
CA CYS A 781 -1.53 22.38 4.15
C CYS A 781 -0.89 22.43 2.75
N ILE A 782 0.17 23.22 2.59
CA ILE A 782 1.04 23.28 1.41
C ILE A 782 2.50 23.29 1.87
N LYS A 783 3.43 22.66 1.14
CA LYS A 783 4.87 22.76 1.50
C LYS A 783 5.46 24.05 0.97
N GLU A 784 6.28 24.72 1.76
CA GLU A 784 7.07 25.93 1.43
C GLU A 784 7.61 25.94 -0.01
N ARG A 785 8.40 24.92 -0.40
CA ARG A 785 8.94 24.75 -1.77
C ARG A 785 7.91 24.67 -2.91
N THR A 786 6.63 24.50 -2.57
CA THR A 786 5.50 24.43 -3.51
C THR A 786 4.84 25.80 -3.65
N VAL A 787 4.78 26.57 -2.56
CA VAL A 787 4.42 28.02 -2.57
C VAL A 787 5.33 28.75 -3.56
N LEU A 788 6.66 28.52 -3.47
CA LEU A 788 7.65 29.11 -4.37
C LEU A 788 7.51 28.71 -5.85
N ARG A 789 6.76 27.65 -6.17
CA ARG A 789 6.56 27.16 -7.55
C ARG A 789 5.19 27.53 -8.11
N ALA A 790 4.16 27.54 -7.28
CA ALA A 790 2.77 27.62 -7.73
C ALA A 790 2.41 28.87 -8.56
N PRO A 791 2.94 30.10 -8.28
CA PRO A 791 2.72 31.26 -9.15
C PRO A 791 3.20 31.08 -10.60
N LYS A 792 4.10 30.13 -10.86
CA LYS A 792 4.66 29.80 -12.17
C LYS A 792 4.09 28.50 -12.77
N ASP A 793 3.12 27.88 -12.08
CA ASP A 793 2.58 26.56 -12.39
C ASP A 793 1.09 26.51 -12.00
N ALA A 794 0.24 27.05 -12.89
CA ALA A 794 -1.20 27.10 -12.69
C ALA A 794 -1.83 25.72 -12.41
N SER A 795 -1.21 24.63 -12.90
CA SER A 795 -1.67 23.27 -12.65
C SER A 795 -1.59 22.89 -11.16
N VAL A 796 -0.61 23.41 -10.41
CA VAL A 796 -0.48 23.21 -8.96
C VAL A 796 -1.62 23.90 -8.21
N ILE A 797 -1.98 25.12 -8.62
CA ILE A 797 -3.05 25.88 -7.96
C ILE A 797 -4.42 25.29 -8.32
N HIS A 798 -4.64 24.87 -9.56
CA HIS A 798 -5.88 24.17 -9.94
C HIS A 798 -6.07 22.86 -9.16
N ASN A 799 -5.02 22.05 -9.00
CA ASN A 799 -5.04 20.83 -8.15
C ASN A 799 -5.09 21.13 -6.62
N LEU A 800 -4.99 22.40 -6.23
CA LEU A 800 -5.27 22.87 -4.87
C LEU A 800 -6.72 23.34 -4.75
N MET A 801 -7.25 24.05 -5.76
CA MET A 801 -8.65 24.48 -5.84
C MET A 801 -9.62 23.31 -5.81
N LEU A 802 -9.35 22.20 -6.50
CA LEU A 802 -10.16 20.97 -6.40
C LEU A 802 -10.38 20.51 -4.96
N LYS A 803 -9.37 20.67 -4.09
CA LYS A 803 -9.45 20.29 -2.66
C LYS A 803 -10.14 21.36 -1.83
N VAL A 804 -9.91 22.63 -2.15
CA VAL A 804 -10.51 23.77 -1.44
C VAL A 804 -12.02 23.79 -1.69
N ASN A 805 -12.47 23.62 -2.93
CA ASN A 805 -13.90 23.57 -3.25
C ASN A 805 -14.59 22.39 -2.57
N ALA A 806 -14.05 21.17 -2.72
CA ALA A 806 -14.57 19.97 -2.07
C ALA A 806 -14.72 20.15 -0.55
N LYS A 807 -13.73 20.78 0.11
CA LYS A 807 -13.76 21.07 1.55
C LYS A 807 -14.75 22.14 1.97
N LEU A 808 -15.02 23.10 1.10
CA LEU A 808 -16.05 24.13 1.27
C LEU A 808 -17.43 23.66 0.74
N ASN A 809 -17.64 22.34 0.71
CA ASN A 809 -18.89 21.67 0.29
C ASN A 809 -19.31 21.94 -1.16
N GLY A 810 -18.37 22.26 -2.04
CA GLY A 810 -18.60 22.38 -3.48
C GLY A 810 -18.30 21.08 -4.23
N THR A 811 -19.12 20.78 -5.23
CA THR A 811 -18.96 19.63 -6.13
C THR A 811 -18.09 20.03 -7.33
N ASN A 812 -16.94 19.38 -7.53
CA ASN A 812 -16.01 19.75 -8.61
C ASN A 812 -16.58 19.44 -10.00
N HIS A 813 -17.09 18.22 -10.17
CA HIS A 813 -17.71 17.66 -11.36
C HIS A 813 -18.54 16.44 -10.98
N LYS A 814 -19.46 16.00 -11.85
CA LYS A 814 -20.14 14.70 -11.76
C LYS A 814 -19.88 13.88 -13.03
N VAL A 815 -20.30 12.61 -13.04
CA VAL A 815 -20.52 11.89 -14.31
C VAL A 815 -21.77 12.48 -14.96
N SER A 816 -21.69 12.79 -16.26
CA SER A 816 -22.84 13.25 -17.05
C SER A 816 -23.94 12.19 -17.14
N GLU A 817 -25.17 12.59 -17.44
CA GLU A 817 -26.18 11.60 -17.84
C GLU A 817 -25.74 10.81 -19.08
N GLU A 818 -25.97 9.50 -19.03
CA GLU A 818 -25.60 8.60 -20.11
C GLU A 818 -26.54 8.80 -21.32
N LYS A 819 -25.95 8.85 -22.52
CA LYS A 819 -26.63 9.21 -23.76
C LYS A 819 -26.94 8.01 -24.65
N GLU A 820 -26.10 6.98 -24.58
CA GLU A 820 -26.35 5.72 -25.29
C GLU A 820 -27.47 4.96 -24.58
N ALA A 821 -28.56 4.65 -25.28
CA ALA A 821 -29.77 4.11 -24.67
C ALA A 821 -29.53 2.81 -23.88
N GLY A 822 -28.75 1.86 -24.43
CA GLY A 822 -28.44 0.61 -23.75
C GLY A 822 -27.56 0.78 -22.50
N LEU A 823 -26.60 1.70 -22.53
CA LEU A 823 -25.82 2.07 -21.33
C LEU A 823 -26.69 2.83 -20.30
N LYS A 824 -27.63 3.67 -20.74
CA LYS A 824 -28.56 4.38 -19.86
C LYS A 824 -29.49 3.40 -19.14
N GLU A 825 -30.07 2.45 -19.87
CA GLU A 825 -30.89 1.36 -19.31
C GLU A 825 -30.07 0.47 -18.36
N LEU A 826 -28.84 0.09 -18.73
CA LEU A 826 -27.93 -0.68 -17.88
C LEU A 826 -27.58 0.04 -16.56
N LEU A 827 -27.53 1.38 -16.54
CA LEU A 827 -27.22 2.18 -15.35
C LEU A 827 -28.48 2.64 -14.58
N GLN A 828 -29.67 2.59 -15.19
CA GLN A 828 -30.94 3.02 -14.59
C GLN A 828 -31.29 2.36 -13.23
N PRO A 829 -30.94 1.08 -12.94
CA PRO A 829 -31.13 0.49 -11.62
C PRO A 829 -30.38 1.19 -10.48
N ILE A 830 -29.36 2.01 -10.77
CA ILE A 830 -28.50 2.68 -9.79
C ILE A 830 -29.12 4.02 -9.34
N SER A 831 -30.33 3.98 -8.76
CA SER A 831 -30.99 5.17 -8.21
C SER A 831 -30.91 5.23 -6.67
N ASN A 832 -30.81 6.43 -6.10
CA ASN A 832 -30.77 6.66 -4.65
C ASN A 832 -29.72 5.80 -3.91
N VAL A 833 -28.46 5.84 -4.39
CA VAL A 833 -27.38 4.95 -3.94
C VAL A 833 -26.42 5.65 -2.98
N MET A 834 -25.92 4.93 -1.98
CA MET A 834 -24.81 5.34 -1.13
C MET A 834 -23.56 4.54 -1.50
N PHE A 835 -22.51 5.22 -1.99
CA PHE A 835 -21.22 4.61 -2.31
C PHE A 835 -20.33 4.61 -1.07
N MET A 836 -20.10 3.45 -0.47
CA MET A 836 -19.28 3.31 0.73
C MET A 836 -17.95 2.63 0.40
N GLY A 837 -16.88 3.03 1.07
CA GLY A 837 -15.56 2.41 0.96
C GLY A 837 -14.88 2.26 2.31
N ALA A 838 -14.03 1.24 2.45
CA ALA A 838 -13.30 0.98 3.69
C ALA A 838 -11.87 0.45 3.46
N ASP A 839 -10.93 0.89 4.31
CA ASP A 839 -9.52 0.47 4.37
C ASP A 839 -9.11 0.32 5.84
N VAL A 840 -8.31 -0.71 6.16
CA VAL A 840 -7.73 -0.89 7.49
C VAL A 840 -6.21 -0.81 7.39
N THR A 841 -5.65 0.26 7.96
CA THR A 841 -4.20 0.46 7.99
C THR A 841 -3.62 -0.13 9.27
N HIS A 842 -2.82 -1.20 9.15
CA HIS A 842 -2.04 -1.79 10.25
C HIS A 842 -0.75 -0.99 10.57
N PRO A 843 -0.13 -1.20 11.75
CA PRO A 843 1.21 -0.70 12.04
C PRO A 843 2.29 -1.59 11.40
N SER A 844 3.56 -1.23 11.56
CA SER A 844 4.69 -2.09 11.14
C SER A 844 4.72 -3.39 11.97
N PRO A 845 5.26 -4.53 11.47
CA PRO A 845 5.22 -5.83 12.17
C PRO A 845 5.93 -5.87 13.54
N ASP A 846 6.87 -4.96 13.75
CA ASP A 846 7.60 -4.65 14.98
C ASP A 846 6.81 -3.75 15.97
N GLN A 847 5.78 -3.06 15.47
CA GLN A 847 4.99 -2.06 16.19
C GLN A 847 3.61 -2.58 16.65
N ARG A 848 3.52 -3.86 17.06
CA ARG A 848 2.25 -4.51 17.46
C ARG A 848 1.54 -3.87 18.66
N HIS A 849 2.25 -3.05 19.43
CA HIS A 849 1.69 -2.26 20.54
C HIS A 849 0.85 -1.06 20.05
N ILE A 850 0.92 -0.70 18.76
CA ILE A 850 0.10 0.34 18.15
C ILE A 850 -1.19 -0.32 17.61
N PRO A 851 -2.39 0.25 17.82
CA PRO A 851 -3.64 -0.28 17.27
C PRO A 851 -3.67 -0.29 15.73
N SER A 852 -4.58 -1.06 15.14
CA SER A 852 -5.02 -0.87 13.75
C SER A 852 -5.89 0.38 13.65
N VAL A 853 -5.90 1.05 12.50
CA VAL A 853 -6.78 2.20 12.23
C VAL A 853 -7.69 1.87 11.07
N VAL A 854 -9.00 1.91 11.33
CA VAL A 854 -10.05 1.81 10.31
C VAL A 854 -10.30 3.20 9.73
N GLY A 855 -10.47 3.28 8.42
CA GLY A 855 -11.13 4.40 7.76
C GLY A 855 -12.29 3.94 6.89
N VAL A 856 -13.45 4.58 7.06
CA VAL A 856 -14.62 4.41 6.21
C VAL A 856 -15.03 5.77 5.66
N ALA A 857 -15.42 5.80 4.38
CA ALA A 857 -15.99 6.96 3.73
C ALA A 857 -17.27 6.55 3.00
N ALA A 858 -18.32 7.36 3.06
CA ALA A 858 -19.56 7.13 2.29
C ALA A 858 -19.98 8.41 1.57
N SER A 859 -20.56 8.28 0.38
CA SER A 859 -21.16 9.42 -0.33
C SER A 859 -22.38 9.93 0.43
N HIS A 860 -22.62 11.23 0.40
CA HIS A 860 -23.86 11.87 0.83
C HIS A 860 -24.57 12.60 -0.31
N ASP A 861 -23.95 12.65 -1.50
CA ASP A 861 -24.58 12.96 -2.77
C ASP A 861 -24.97 11.69 -3.55
N ALA A 862 -25.84 11.86 -4.55
CA ALA A 862 -26.27 10.79 -5.44
C ALA A 862 -25.23 10.44 -6.54
N TYR A 863 -24.29 11.34 -6.85
CA TYR A 863 -23.31 11.15 -7.94
C TYR A 863 -22.03 10.43 -7.47
N GLY A 864 -21.83 10.29 -6.15
CA GLY A 864 -20.59 9.77 -5.59
C GLY A 864 -19.41 10.75 -5.71
N ALA A 865 -19.67 12.05 -5.65
CA ALA A 865 -18.67 13.11 -5.64
C ALA A 865 -18.26 13.58 -4.23
N CYS A 866 -19.21 13.55 -3.28
CA CYS A 866 -19.14 14.24 -2.01
C CYS A 866 -19.36 13.26 -0.84
N TYR A 867 -18.36 13.17 0.05
CA TYR A 867 -18.24 12.11 1.04
C TYR A 867 -18.15 12.64 2.47
N ASN A 868 -18.71 11.90 3.43
CA ASN A 868 -18.38 12.05 4.84
C ASN A 868 -17.49 10.87 5.29
N MET A 869 -16.81 11.02 6.43
CA MET A 869 -15.88 10.02 6.94
C MET A 869 -16.15 9.58 8.38
N GLN A 870 -15.74 8.35 8.70
CA GLN A 870 -15.61 7.83 10.04
C GLN A 870 -14.30 7.04 10.19
N TYR A 871 -13.63 7.18 11.33
CA TYR A 871 -12.42 6.41 11.65
C TYR A 871 -12.58 5.71 12.99
N ARG A 872 -11.86 4.61 13.21
CA ARG A 872 -11.82 3.90 14.50
C ARG A 872 -10.44 3.38 14.83
N LEU A 873 -10.20 3.18 16.13
CA LEU A 873 -9.07 2.42 16.64
C LEU A 873 -9.55 1.01 16.98
N GLN A 874 -8.86 0.00 16.46
CA GLN A 874 -9.20 -1.41 16.69
C GLN A 874 -7.94 -2.23 16.99
N ARG A 875 -8.12 -3.49 17.41
CA ARG A 875 -7.00 -4.35 17.83
C ARG A 875 -5.91 -4.46 16.73
N SER A 876 -4.65 -4.51 17.15
CA SER A 876 -3.52 -4.53 16.21
C SER A 876 -3.54 -5.78 15.33
N THR A 877 -3.23 -5.63 14.04
CA THR A 877 -3.28 -6.70 13.00
C THR A 877 -4.66 -7.35 12.77
N VAL A 878 -5.72 -6.87 13.43
CA VAL A 878 -7.10 -7.23 13.10
C VAL A 878 -7.53 -6.46 11.84
N GLU A 879 -7.94 -7.21 10.82
CA GLU A 879 -8.35 -6.71 9.51
C GLU A 879 -9.85 -6.45 9.44
N GLU A 880 -10.72 -7.33 9.95
CA GLU A 880 -12.17 -7.07 9.98
C GLU A 880 -12.53 -5.84 10.82
N ILE A 881 -13.54 -5.06 10.40
CA ILE A 881 -13.90 -3.80 11.05
C ILE A 881 -14.85 -4.05 12.22
N GLU A 882 -14.33 -3.91 13.44
CA GLU A 882 -15.01 -4.31 14.69
C GLU A 882 -16.28 -3.46 15.01
N ASP A 883 -16.38 -2.23 14.50
CA ASP A 883 -17.46 -1.26 14.81
C ASP A 883 -18.29 -0.83 13.56
N MET A 884 -18.45 -1.74 12.58
CA MET A 884 -19.14 -1.41 11.32
C MET A 884 -20.57 -0.89 11.51
N LYS A 885 -21.29 -1.36 12.52
CA LYS A 885 -22.68 -0.93 12.81
C LYS A 885 -22.75 0.57 13.15
N SER A 886 -22.02 1.01 14.17
CA SER A 886 -22.02 2.41 14.63
C SER A 886 -21.42 3.38 13.60
N ILE A 887 -20.51 2.89 12.74
CA ILE A 887 -20.01 3.61 11.56
C ILE A 887 -21.15 3.80 10.54
N THR A 888 -21.86 2.73 10.18
CA THR A 888 -22.94 2.76 9.19
C THR A 888 -24.12 3.63 9.64
N GLU A 889 -24.51 3.57 10.91
CA GLU A 889 -25.55 4.44 11.49
C GLU A 889 -25.24 5.94 11.27
N TYR A 890 -23.98 6.35 11.46
CA TYR A 890 -23.57 7.72 11.19
C TYR A 890 -23.67 8.07 9.69
N HIS A 891 -23.22 7.19 8.80
CA HIS A 891 -23.29 7.42 7.36
C HIS A 891 -24.74 7.49 6.85
N LEU A 892 -25.63 6.60 7.32
CA LEU A 892 -27.06 6.63 7.00
C LEU A 892 -27.75 7.92 7.44
N ASN A 893 -27.43 8.42 8.65
CA ASN A 893 -28.00 9.66 9.16
C ASN A 893 -27.53 10.89 8.38
N VAL A 894 -26.26 10.94 7.95
CA VAL A 894 -25.76 12.02 7.07
C VAL A 894 -26.33 11.89 5.66
N TYR A 895 -26.44 10.68 5.10
CA TYR A 895 -27.11 10.48 3.80
C TYR A 895 -28.54 11.04 3.84
N LYS A 896 -29.30 10.71 4.88
CA LYS A 896 -30.67 11.23 5.08
C LYS A 896 -30.73 12.74 5.27
N SER A 897 -29.74 13.38 5.91
CA SER A 897 -29.72 14.84 6.03
C SER A 897 -29.36 15.60 4.74
N TYR A 898 -28.77 14.92 3.74
CA TYR A 898 -28.47 15.51 2.43
C TYR A 898 -29.48 15.11 1.35
N GLN A 899 -30.04 13.90 1.40
CA GLN A 899 -30.97 13.35 0.39
C GLN A 899 -32.43 13.34 0.84
N ASN A 900 -32.75 13.74 2.09
CA ASN A 900 -34.06 13.66 2.74
C ASN A 900 -34.69 12.25 2.83
N ARG A 901 -33.94 11.21 2.47
CA ARG A 901 -34.34 9.79 2.51
C ARG A 901 -33.13 8.90 2.78
N TYR A 902 -33.35 7.67 3.23
CA TYR A 902 -32.30 6.64 3.28
C TYR A 902 -32.00 6.11 1.87
N PRO A 903 -30.81 5.54 1.60
CA PRO A 903 -30.48 4.97 0.30
C PRO A 903 -31.34 3.73 0.00
N ALA A 904 -31.54 3.45 -1.29
CA ALA A 904 -32.14 2.20 -1.79
C ALA A 904 -31.08 1.11 -2.04
N HIS A 905 -29.83 1.51 -2.33
CA HIS A 905 -28.70 0.60 -2.49
C HIS A 905 -27.47 1.11 -1.70
N ILE A 906 -26.71 0.18 -1.11
CA ILE A 906 -25.38 0.44 -0.54
C ILE A 906 -24.37 -0.36 -1.36
N ILE A 907 -23.51 0.33 -2.09
CA ILE A 907 -22.45 -0.30 -2.88
C ILE A 907 -21.13 -0.10 -2.14
N TYR A 908 -20.59 -1.20 -1.61
CA TYR A 908 -19.52 -1.21 -0.62
C TYR A 908 -18.20 -1.74 -1.19
N TYR A 909 -17.19 -0.87 -1.27
CA TYR A 909 -15.85 -1.18 -1.78
C TYR A 909 -14.85 -1.39 -0.65
N ARG A 910 -14.47 -2.65 -0.38
CA ARG A 910 -13.61 -3.03 0.75
C ARG A 910 -12.18 -3.33 0.28
N ASP A 911 -11.22 -2.52 0.69
CA ASP A 911 -9.81 -2.63 0.28
C ASP A 911 -8.98 -3.42 1.30
N GLY A 912 -8.01 -4.20 0.84
CA GLY A 912 -6.97 -4.83 1.66
C GLY A 912 -7.17 -6.31 2.03
N VAL A 913 -8.41 -6.81 2.05
CA VAL A 913 -8.71 -8.18 2.50
C VAL A 913 -8.26 -9.28 1.51
N SER A 914 -7.92 -10.45 2.05
CA SER A 914 -7.57 -11.64 1.27
C SER A 914 -8.73 -12.62 1.13
N ASP A 915 -8.67 -13.48 0.11
CA ASP A 915 -9.76 -14.39 -0.29
C ASP A 915 -10.31 -15.23 0.89
N GLY A 916 -9.43 -15.78 1.74
CA GLY A 916 -9.82 -16.56 2.92
C GLY A 916 -10.49 -15.77 4.06
N GLN A 917 -10.62 -14.45 3.94
CA GLN A 917 -11.32 -13.59 4.92
C GLN A 917 -12.76 -13.27 4.49
N PHE A 918 -13.17 -13.58 3.25
CA PHE A 918 -14.48 -13.21 2.72
C PHE A 918 -15.67 -13.69 3.59
N PRO A 919 -15.69 -14.92 4.15
CA PRO A 919 -16.78 -15.35 5.04
C PRO A 919 -16.91 -14.47 6.31
N LYS A 920 -15.79 -13.94 6.80
CA LYS A 920 -15.74 -13.09 7.99
C LYS A 920 -16.24 -11.67 7.68
N ILE A 921 -15.88 -11.12 6.52
CA ILE A 921 -16.40 -9.84 6.04
C ILE A 921 -17.93 -9.90 5.87
N LYS A 922 -18.47 -10.99 5.30
CA LYS A 922 -19.92 -11.23 5.24
C LYS A 922 -20.57 -11.22 6.63
N LYS A 923 -20.04 -12.02 7.56
CA LYS A 923 -20.62 -12.19 8.91
C LYS A 923 -20.57 -10.90 9.74
N ASP A 924 -19.37 -10.32 9.85
CA ASP A 924 -19.07 -9.30 10.85
C ASP A 924 -19.32 -7.89 10.29
N GLU A 925 -18.78 -7.58 9.10
CA GLU A 925 -18.93 -6.25 8.47
C GLU A 925 -20.30 -6.08 7.80
N LEU A 926 -20.70 -6.95 6.85
CA LEU A 926 -22.00 -6.80 6.17
C LEU A 926 -23.17 -7.02 7.13
N GLY A 927 -23.06 -7.96 8.07
CA GLY A 927 -23.99 -8.09 9.19
C GLY A 927 -24.06 -6.82 10.05
N GLY A 928 -22.95 -6.08 10.20
CA GLY A 928 -22.91 -4.77 10.84
C GLY A 928 -23.67 -3.69 10.07
N ILE A 929 -23.56 -3.68 8.73
CA ILE A 929 -24.32 -2.78 7.84
C ILE A 929 -25.81 -3.09 7.95
N ARG A 930 -26.22 -4.35 7.80
CA ARG A 930 -27.64 -4.77 7.91
C ARG A 930 -28.26 -4.32 9.24
N ARG A 931 -27.62 -4.64 10.37
CA ARG A 931 -28.06 -4.22 11.72
C ARG A 931 -28.16 -2.70 11.92
N ALA A 932 -27.44 -1.88 11.15
CA ALA A 932 -27.56 -0.43 11.17
C ALA A 932 -28.74 0.07 10.33
N CYS A 933 -29.01 -0.58 9.20
CA CYS A 933 -30.19 -0.33 8.37
C CYS A 933 -31.49 -0.72 9.10
N ASP A 934 -31.51 -1.90 9.74
CA ASP A 934 -32.62 -2.38 10.56
C ASP A 934 -33.02 -1.36 11.63
N GLN A 935 -32.03 -0.86 12.40
CA GLN A 935 -32.24 0.15 13.45
C GLN A 935 -32.64 1.53 12.89
N ALA A 936 -32.27 1.84 11.65
CA ALA A 936 -32.68 3.06 10.96
C ALA A 936 -34.07 2.95 10.30
N GLY A 937 -34.69 1.76 10.31
CA GLY A 937 -35.97 1.50 9.63
C GLY A 937 -35.85 1.52 8.11
N CYS A 938 -34.72 1.10 7.53
CA CYS A 938 -34.51 1.02 6.08
C CYS A 938 -33.97 -0.35 5.64
N ASN A 939 -34.27 -0.75 4.40
CA ASN A 939 -33.87 -2.03 3.85
C ASN A 939 -33.20 -1.86 2.47
N PRO A 940 -31.99 -1.27 2.41
CA PRO A 940 -31.26 -1.09 1.17
C PRO A 940 -30.68 -2.41 0.67
N LYS A 941 -30.61 -2.58 -0.66
CA LYS A 941 -29.87 -3.68 -1.29
C LYS A 941 -28.37 -3.46 -1.15
N ILE A 942 -27.65 -4.41 -0.55
CA ILE A 942 -26.21 -4.34 -0.35
C ILE A 942 -25.48 -5.12 -1.45
N THR A 943 -24.57 -4.46 -2.17
CA THR A 943 -23.61 -5.13 -3.06
C THR A 943 -22.19 -4.81 -2.58
N CYS A 944 -21.40 -5.84 -2.29
CA CYS A 944 -20.04 -5.71 -1.74
C CYS A 944 -18.98 -6.17 -2.75
N LEU A 945 -18.05 -5.27 -3.08
CA LEU A 945 -16.91 -5.51 -3.94
C LEU A 945 -15.60 -5.41 -3.14
N ILE A 946 -14.90 -6.53 -3.02
CA ILE A 946 -13.53 -6.54 -2.50
C ILE A 946 -12.58 -5.97 -3.55
N VAL A 947 -11.77 -4.99 -3.14
CA VAL A 947 -10.80 -4.27 -3.97
C VAL A 947 -9.38 -4.71 -3.58
N VAL A 948 -8.65 -5.35 -4.49
CA VAL A 948 -7.27 -5.79 -4.26
C VAL A 948 -6.31 -5.03 -5.18
N LYS A 949 -5.77 -3.91 -4.68
CA LYS A 949 -4.79 -3.04 -5.37
C LYS A 949 -3.32 -3.53 -5.27
N ARG A 950 -3.05 -4.61 -4.53
CA ARG A 950 -1.69 -5.12 -4.21
C ARG A 950 -1.49 -6.58 -4.64
N HIS A 951 -1.27 -6.80 -5.93
CA HIS A 951 -0.95 -8.13 -6.48
C HIS A 951 0.14 -8.09 -7.58
N HIS A 952 0.50 -9.27 -8.10
CA HIS A 952 1.56 -9.45 -9.10
C HIS A 952 1.11 -9.48 -10.56
N THR A 953 -0.19 -9.62 -10.85
CA THR A 953 -0.75 -9.51 -12.21
C THR A 953 -0.39 -8.17 -12.88
N ARG A 954 0.06 -8.23 -14.14
CA ARG A 954 0.33 -7.11 -15.07
C ARG A 954 -0.22 -7.49 -16.44
N PHE A 955 -0.62 -6.49 -17.23
CA PHE A 955 -1.03 -6.69 -18.63
C PHE A 955 -0.01 -6.04 -19.57
N PHE A 956 0.26 -6.71 -20.69
CA PHE A 956 1.27 -6.34 -21.68
C PHE A 956 0.57 -6.26 -23.04
N PRO A 957 0.51 -5.08 -23.68
CA PRO A 957 -0.04 -4.95 -25.02
C PRO A 957 0.73 -5.79 -26.05
N LEU A 958 0.03 -6.29 -27.07
CA LEU A 958 0.66 -6.87 -28.25
C LEU A 958 1.25 -5.80 -29.19
N ARG A 959 0.90 -4.52 -29.03
CA ARG A 959 1.49 -3.42 -29.80
C ARG A 959 2.95 -3.19 -29.40
N GLN A 960 3.78 -2.78 -30.36
CA GLN A 960 5.13 -2.30 -30.08
C GLN A 960 5.09 -0.94 -29.37
N SER A 961 6.12 -0.65 -28.58
CA SER A 961 6.31 0.67 -27.95
C SER A 961 6.63 1.71 -29.03
N GLN A 962 5.98 2.88 -28.99
CA GLN A 962 6.24 3.97 -29.95
C GLN A 962 7.44 4.86 -29.55
N GLY A 963 8.41 4.29 -28.82
CA GLY A 963 9.69 4.92 -28.50
C GLY A 963 9.96 5.06 -27.00
N TYR A 964 11.15 5.57 -26.65
CA TYR A 964 11.72 5.53 -25.29
C TYR A 964 10.83 6.11 -24.16
N ARG A 965 9.84 6.95 -24.47
CA ARG A 965 8.90 7.53 -23.48
C ARG A 965 7.58 6.76 -23.34
N ASP A 966 7.28 5.82 -24.23
CA ASP A 966 6.11 4.96 -24.13
C ASP A 966 6.43 3.70 -23.33
N PHE A 967 6.03 3.70 -22.05
CA PHE A 967 6.06 2.52 -21.17
C PHE A 967 5.21 1.34 -21.69
N ASN A 968 4.46 1.54 -22.77
CA ASN A 968 3.68 0.56 -23.52
C ASN A 968 2.70 -0.21 -22.63
N ASN A 969 1.88 0.53 -21.88
CA ASN A 969 0.81 -0.04 -21.07
C ASN A 969 -0.48 -0.21 -21.89
N VAL A 970 -1.36 -1.09 -21.42
CA VAL A 970 -2.74 -1.18 -21.90
C VAL A 970 -3.52 0.11 -21.55
N GLU A 971 -4.59 0.37 -22.29
CA GLU A 971 -5.33 1.62 -22.21
C GLU A 971 -6.22 1.70 -20.95
N PRO A 972 -6.43 2.89 -20.35
CA PRO A 972 -7.38 3.07 -19.26
C PRO A 972 -8.79 2.67 -19.70
N GLY A 973 -9.46 1.84 -18.90
CA GLY A 973 -10.72 1.18 -19.27
C GLY A 973 -10.56 -0.30 -19.65
N THR A 974 -9.34 -0.81 -19.77
CA THR A 974 -9.07 -2.24 -20.02
C THR A 974 -9.57 -3.12 -18.88
N VAL A 975 -10.55 -3.99 -19.16
CA VAL A 975 -11.10 -5.01 -18.26
C VAL A 975 -10.76 -6.42 -18.75
N VAL A 976 -10.41 -7.31 -17.81
CA VAL A 976 -10.28 -8.75 -18.04
C VAL A 976 -11.06 -9.50 -16.96
N ASP A 977 -12.11 -10.21 -17.36
CA ASP A 977 -13.02 -10.98 -16.49
C ASP A 977 -13.25 -12.42 -16.96
N GLN A 978 -12.33 -12.94 -17.78
CA GLN A 978 -12.34 -14.32 -18.30
C GLN A 978 -10.95 -14.95 -18.16
N TYR A 979 -10.89 -16.28 -18.18
CA TYR A 979 -9.68 -17.14 -18.19
C TYR A 979 -8.71 -17.04 -17.00
N ILE A 980 -8.34 -15.84 -16.54
CA ILE A 980 -7.42 -15.59 -15.41
C ILE A 980 -8.12 -15.32 -14.08
N VAL A 981 -9.45 -15.25 -14.10
CA VAL A 981 -10.32 -15.11 -12.93
C VAL A 981 -10.98 -16.44 -12.60
N HIS A 982 -11.51 -16.58 -11.38
CA HIS A 982 -12.19 -17.80 -10.96
C HIS A 982 -13.43 -18.07 -11.86
N PRO A 983 -13.72 -19.33 -12.23
CA PRO A 983 -14.89 -19.66 -13.04
C PRO A 983 -16.20 -19.37 -12.29
N ASN A 984 -16.25 -19.70 -10.99
CA ASN A 984 -17.44 -19.66 -10.15
C ASN A 984 -17.67 -18.32 -9.42
N GLU A 985 -17.06 -17.21 -9.88
CA GLU A 985 -17.16 -15.90 -9.21
C GLU A 985 -17.44 -14.75 -10.19
N LYS A 986 -18.22 -13.76 -9.74
CA LYS A 986 -18.27 -12.40 -10.31
C LYS A 986 -16.96 -11.66 -9.96
N GLN A 987 -15.86 -12.01 -10.64
CA GLN A 987 -14.51 -11.45 -10.45
C GLN A 987 -13.98 -10.81 -11.75
N PHE A 988 -13.33 -9.65 -11.64
CA PHE A 988 -12.70 -8.97 -12.78
C PHE A 988 -11.43 -8.19 -12.40
N PHE A 989 -10.56 -7.95 -13.38
CA PHE A 989 -9.46 -6.99 -13.29
C PHE A 989 -9.78 -5.76 -14.13
N LEU A 990 -9.50 -4.56 -13.63
CA LEU A 990 -9.66 -3.29 -14.36
C LEU A 990 -8.39 -2.43 -14.25
N VAL A 991 -7.87 -1.97 -15.39
CA VAL A 991 -6.86 -0.90 -15.47
C VAL A 991 -7.60 0.42 -15.68
N SER A 992 -8.00 1.09 -14.60
CA SER A 992 -8.78 2.33 -14.67
C SER A 992 -7.97 3.60 -14.97
N HIS A 993 -6.64 3.53 -15.03
CA HIS A 993 -5.76 4.72 -15.00
C HIS A 993 -4.56 4.58 -15.93
N LYS A 994 -4.08 5.70 -16.47
CA LYS A 994 -2.80 5.73 -17.21
C LYS A 994 -1.63 5.75 -16.22
N ALA A 995 -0.85 4.68 -16.23
CA ALA A 995 0.40 4.61 -15.49
C ALA A 995 1.40 5.64 -16.04
N VAL A 996 1.70 6.66 -15.23
CA VAL A 996 2.61 7.77 -15.59
C VAL A 996 4.07 7.32 -15.67
N GLN A 997 4.43 6.27 -14.93
CA GLN A 997 5.78 5.70 -14.92
C GLN A 997 5.70 4.19 -14.68
N GLY A 998 6.47 3.44 -15.46
CA GLY A 998 6.58 1.98 -15.34
C GLY A 998 5.33 1.21 -15.77
N THR A 999 5.29 -0.07 -15.41
CA THR A 999 4.19 -0.99 -15.73
C THR A 999 2.93 -0.71 -14.90
N ALA A 1000 1.78 -0.60 -15.57
CA ALA A 1000 0.48 -0.46 -14.94
C ALA A 1000 0.14 -1.68 -14.07
N LYS A 1001 -0.59 -1.42 -12.98
CA LYS A 1001 -1.19 -2.47 -12.15
C LYS A 1001 -2.71 -2.40 -12.36
N PRO A 1002 -3.35 -3.42 -12.96
CA PRO A 1002 -4.79 -3.56 -12.81
C PRO A 1002 -5.12 -3.68 -11.32
N THR A 1003 -6.34 -3.33 -10.95
CA THR A 1003 -6.93 -3.66 -9.65
C THR A 1003 -7.87 -4.84 -9.85
N ARG A 1004 -7.79 -5.85 -8.97
CA ARG A 1004 -8.72 -6.98 -8.97
C ARG A 1004 -9.94 -6.66 -8.11
N TYR A 1005 -11.12 -6.98 -8.60
CA TYR A 1005 -12.41 -6.81 -7.95
C TYR A 1005 -13.08 -8.17 -7.79
N ASN A 1006 -13.59 -8.46 -6.59
CA ASN A 1006 -14.38 -9.66 -6.29
C ASN A 1006 -15.72 -9.23 -5.70
N VAL A 1007 -16.82 -9.47 -6.40
CA VAL A 1007 -18.16 -9.27 -5.84
C VAL A 1007 -18.43 -10.43 -4.89
N ILE A 1008 -18.59 -10.15 -3.59
CA ILE A 1008 -18.84 -11.19 -2.58
C ILE A 1008 -20.29 -11.22 -2.08
N GLU A 1009 -21.02 -10.11 -2.21
CA GLU A 1009 -22.45 -9.97 -1.87
C GLU A 1009 -23.10 -9.11 -2.95
N ASP A 1010 -24.35 -9.39 -3.32
CA ASP A 1010 -25.04 -8.67 -4.40
C ASP A 1010 -26.57 -8.81 -4.28
N ASP A 1011 -27.18 -8.21 -3.26
CA ASP A 1011 -28.63 -8.32 -2.97
C ASP A 1011 -29.55 -7.79 -4.10
N ALA A 1012 -28.96 -7.00 -5.02
CA ALA A 1012 -29.61 -6.44 -6.20
C ALA A 1012 -29.42 -7.31 -7.45
N ASN A 1013 -28.58 -8.35 -7.40
CA ASN A 1013 -28.12 -9.16 -8.53
C ASN A 1013 -27.75 -8.31 -9.77
N PHE A 1014 -26.87 -7.33 -9.59
CA PHE A 1014 -26.49 -6.45 -10.67
C PHE A 1014 -25.79 -7.20 -11.82
N ASN A 1015 -26.04 -6.74 -13.05
CA ASN A 1015 -25.29 -7.16 -14.24
C ASN A 1015 -23.79 -6.85 -14.03
N ILE A 1016 -22.91 -7.74 -14.49
CA ILE A 1016 -21.46 -7.59 -14.31
C ILE A 1016 -20.90 -6.40 -15.11
N ASP A 1017 -21.47 -6.05 -16.28
CA ASP A 1017 -21.08 -4.86 -17.03
C ASP A 1017 -21.45 -3.56 -16.30
N LEU A 1018 -22.60 -3.52 -15.64
CA LEU A 1018 -23.02 -2.42 -14.74
C LEU A 1018 -21.97 -2.22 -13.65
N LEU A 1019 -21.56 -3.29 -12.95
CA LEU A 1019 -20.57 -3.21 -11.87
C LEU A 1019 -19.17 -2.80 -12.38
N GLN A 1020 -18.77 -3.25 -13.56
CA GLN A 1020 -17.50 -2.87 -14.20
C GLN A 1020 -17.51 -1.40 -14.65
N LYS A 1021 -18.55 -0.95 -15.36
CA LYS A 1021 -18.74 0.44 -15.80
C LYS A 1021 -18.89 1.40 -14.62
N LEU A 1022 -19.63 1.04 -13.57
CA LEU A 1022 -19.73 1.80 -12.33
C LEU A 1022 -18.38 1.93 -11.63
N SER A 1023 -17.64 0.82 -11.48
CA SER A 1023 -16.30 0.84 -10.86
C SER A 1023 -15.35 1.77 -11.61
N TYR A 1024 -15.40 1.75 -12.95
CA TYR A 1024 -14.59 2.62 -13.81
C TYR A 1024 -15.04 4.08 -13.78
N ASN A 1025 -16.35 4.35 -13.77
CA ASN A 1025 -16.90 5.70 -13.61
C ASN A 1025 -16.46 6.31 -12.27
N LEU A 1026 -16.58 5.57 -11.16
CA LEU A 1026 -16.13 6.01 -9.83
C LEU A 1026 -14.61 6.21 -9.71
N CYS A 1027 -13.79 5.68 -10.62
CA CYS A 1027 -12.37 6.04 -10.69
C CYS A 1027 -12.13 7.48 -11.20
N HIS A 1028 -13.11 8.12 -11.83
CA HIS A 1028 -13.05 9.52 -12.28
C HIS A 1028 -13.58 10.52 -11.23
N MET A 1029 -14.22 10.02 -10.18
CA MET A 1029 -14.90 10.82 -9.14
C MET A 1029 -14.02 11.19 -7.94
N PHE A 1030 -12.69 11.12 -8.08
CA PHE A 1030 -11.77 11.42 -6.98
C PHE A 1030 -11.47 12.93 -6.89
N PRO A 1031 -11.87 13.63 -5.79
CA PRO A 1031 -11.95 15.11 -5.74
C PRO A 1031 -10.60 15.84 -5.60
N ARG A 1032 -9.49 15.22 -6.03
CA ARG A 1032 -8.11 15.70 -5.78
C ARG A 1032 -7.24 15.87 -7.03
N CYS A 1033 -7.71 15.43 -8.19
CA CYS A 1033 -7.06 15.63 -9.49
C CYS A 1033 -8.04 15.34 -10.65
N ASN A 1034 -7.85 16.00 -11.79
CA ASN A 1034 -8.60 15.70 -13.03
C ASN A 1034 -7.99 14.49 -13.76
N ARG A 1035 -7.89 13.35 -13.05
CA ARG A 1035 -7.33 12.09 -13.56
C ARG A 1035 -8.05 10.90 -12.96
N ALA A 1036 -8.22 9.85 -13.76
CA ALA A 1036 -8.73 8.59 -13.27
C ALA A 1036 -7.71 7.95 -12.30
N VAL A 1037 -8.18 7.57 -11.11
CA VAL A 1037 -7.38 6.86 -10.10
C VAL A 1037 -7.46 5.34 -10.27
N SER A 1038 -6.50 4.60 -9.72
CA SER A 1038 -6.31 3.17 -9.97
C SER A 1038 -7.34 2.21 -9.34
N TYR A 1039 -8.27 2.74 -8.54
CA TYR A 1039 -9.38 2.05 -7.87
C TYR A 1039 -10.43 3.11 -7.45
N PRO A 1040 -11.68 2.75 -7.09
CA PRO A 1040 -12.78 3.72 -7.01
C PRO A 1040 -12.60 4.78 -5.93
N ALA A 1041 -13.12 5.98 -6.17
CA ALA A 1041 -13.13 7.09 -5.22
C ALA A 1041 -13.50 6.71 -3.77
N PRO A 1042 -14.58 5.95 -3.45
CA PRO A 1042 -14.92 5.58 -2.08
C PRO A 1042 -13.78 4.85 -1.35
N ALA A 1043 -13.19 3.82 -1.96
CA ALA A 1043 -12.09 3.06 -1.36
C ALA A 1043 -10.79 3.88 -1.27
N TYR A 1044 -10.51 4.75 -2.25
CA TYR A 1044 -9.36 5.65 -2.19
C TYR A 1044 -9.50 6.67 -1.06
N LEU A 1045 -10.70 7.24 -0.88
CA LEU A 1045 -11.02 8.16 0.21
C LEU A 1045 -10.94 7.46 1.57
N ALA A 1046 -11.45 6.24 1.71
CA ALA A 1046 -11.34 5.44 2.94
C ALA A 1046 -9.88 5.23 3.39
N HIS A 1047 -8.97 4.93 2.46
CA HIS A 1047 -7.52 4.86 2.74
C HIS A 1047 -6.92 6.22 3.17
N LEU A 1048 -7.45 7.35 2.67
CA LEU A 1048 -7.09 8.68 3.21
C LEU A 1048 -7.66 8.92 4.62
N VAL A 1049 -8.83 8.39 4.94
CA VAL A 1049 -9.42 8.43 6.30
C VAL A 1049 -8.61 7.58 7.28
N ALA A 1050 -8.21 6.36 6.91
CA ALA A 1050 -7.35 5.51 7.74
C ALA A 1050 -5.98 6.18 7.98
N PHE A 1051 -5.41 6.81 6.94
CA PHE A 1051 -4.20 7.63 7.08
C PHE A 1051 -4.42 8.88 7.96
N ARG A 1052 -5.59 9.53 7.91
CA ARG A 1052 -5.91 10.65 8.80
C ARG A 1052 -6.05 10.22 10.26
N GLY A 1053 -6.70 9.09 10.51
CA GLY A 1053 -6.75 8.47 11.84
C GLY A 1053 -5.36 8.12 12.37
N ARG A 1054 -4.44 7.63 11.52
CA ARG A 1054 -3.02 7.45 11.87
C ARG A 1054 -2.33 8.75 12.29
N VAL A 1055 -2.61 9.84 11.59
CA VAL A 1055 -2.04 11.18 11.89
C VAL A 1055 -2.52 11.73 13.25
N TYR A 1056 -3.71 11.34 13.72
CA TYR A 1056 -4.17 11.65 15.09
C TYR A 1056 -3.44 10.84 16.19
N LEU A 1057 -2.73 9.76 15.85
CA LEU A 1057 -1.94 8.96 16.79
C LEU A 1057 -0.46 9.36 16.85
N GLU A 1058 0.06 10.12 15.86
CA GLU A 1058 1.45 10.59 15.84
C GLU A 1058 1.80 11.33 17.15
N GLY A 1059 2.92 10.95 17.78
CA GLY A 1059 3.34 11.42 19.11
C GLY A 1059 2.88 10.56 20.30
N THR A 1060 1.98 9.59 20.10
CA THR A 1060 1.54 8.67 21.17
C THR A 1060 2.42 7.42 21.21
N MET A 1061 3.11 7.19 22.34
CA MET A 1061 4.06 6.07 22.52
C MET A 1061 3.50 4.85 23.26
N ARG A 1062 2.36 5.00 23.97
CA ARG A 1062 1.66 3.92 24.68
C ARG A 1062 0.16 4.11 24.49
N PHE A 1063 -0.56 3.02 24.24
CA PHE A 1063 -2.02 3.03 24.09
C PHE A 1063 -2.64 2.22 25.24
N GLY A 1064 -3.58 2.82 25.96
CA GLY A 1064 -4.39 2.15 26.98
C GLY A 1064 -5.62 1.48 26.36
N ASN A 1065 -6.78 1.59 27.02
CA ASN A 1065 -8.05 1.17 26.45
C ASN A 1065 -8.32 1.93 25.13
N LEU A 1066 -8.48 1.19 24.02
CA LEU A 1066 -8.65 1.78 22.69
C LEU A 1066 -9.91 2.64 22.56
N LYS A 1067 -10.97 2.35 23.32
CA LYS A 1067 -12.19 3.18 23.34
C LYS A 1067 -11.89 4.55 23.93
N ASP A 1068 -11.08 4.63 24.97
CA ASP A 1068 -10.75 5.89 25.64
C ASP A 1068 -9.63 6.66 24.91
N GLU A 1069 -8.69 5.96 24.30
CA GLU A 1069 -7.75 6.58 23.34
C GLU A 1069 -8.47 7.12 22.08
N TYR A 1070 -9.56 6.49 21.64
CA TYR A 1070 -10.40 7.04 20.57
C TYR A 1070 -11.18 8.28 21.06
N LYS A 1071 -11.85 8.23 22.22
CA LYS A 1071 -12.57 9.38 22.81
C LYS A 1071 -11.69 10.64 22.90
N LYS A 1072 -10.46 10.50 23.39
CA LYS A 1072 -9.45 11.58 23.50
C LYS A 1072 -9.08 12.24 22.16
N ARG A 1073 -9.41 11.60 21.03
CA ARG A 1073 -9.11 12.02 19.65
C ARG A 1073 -10.37 12.07 18.79
N SER A 1074 -11.52 12.34 19.42
CA SER A 1074 -12.76 12.65 18.71
C SER A 1074 -12.55 13.90 17.86
N ILE A 1075 -12.98 13.85 16.60
CA ILE A 1075 -12.97 15.03 15.72
C ILE A 1075 -14.04 16.01 16.22
N GLN A 1076 -13.77 17.31 16.11
CA GLN A 1076 -14.74 18.33 16.51
C GLN A 1076 -16.04 18.20 15.71
N SER A 1077 -17.16 18.12 16.44
CA SER A 1077 -18.48 17.81 15.87
C SER A 1077 -18.98 18.92 14.92
N VAL A 1078 -18.59 20.17 15.19
CA VAL A 1078 -18.82 21.33 14.31
C VAL A 1078 -18.20 21.10 12.94
N LEU A 1079 -16.92 20.74 12.87
CA LEU A 1079 -16.20 20.49 11.61
C LEU A 1079 -16.81 19.32 10.83
N MET A 1080 -17.19 18.23 11.51
CA MET A 1080 -17.83 17.08 10.84
C MET A 1080 -19.22 17.40 10.27
N LYS A 1081 -19.98 18.30 10.92
CA LYS A 1081 -21.32 18.72 10.47
C LYS A 1081 -21.23 19.78 9.36
N GLN A 1082 -20.36 20.77 9.52
CA GLN A 1082 -20.24 21.91 8.60
C GLN A 1082 -19.39 21.61 7.37
N ASN A 1083 -18.40 20.73 7.45
CA ASN A 1083 -17.48 20.41 6.36
C ASN A 1083 -17.17 18.90 6.30
N PRO A 1084 -18.13 18.02 5.93
CA PRO A 1084 -17.91 16.56 5.91
C PRO A 1084 -16.69 16.12 5.09
N MET A 1085 -16.31 16.90 4.07
CA MET A 1085 -15.14 16.70 3.19
C MET A 1085 -13.81 17.27 3.72
N TYR A 1086 -13.73 17.73 4.98
CA TYR A 1086 -12.52 18.34 5.58
C TYR A 1086 -11.24 17.48 5.45
N PHE A 1087 -11.40 16.17 5.28
CA PHE A 1087 -10.32 15.18 5.24
C PHE A 1087 -9.55 15.11 3.92
N VAL A 1088 -10.05 15.72 2.84
CA VAL A 1088 -9.52 15.65 1.45
C VAL A 1088 -8.09 16.21 1.27
#